data_AF-A0A0P6X119-F1
#
_entry.id   AF-A0A0P6X119-F1
#
_cell.length_a   1.000
_cell.length_b   1.000
_cell.length_c   1.000
_cell.angle_alpha   90.00
_cell.angle_beta   90.00
_cell.angle_gamma   90.00
#
_symmetry.space_group_name_H-M   'P 1'
#
loop_
_entity.id
_entity.type
_entity.pdbx_description
1 polymer ?
#
loop_
_entity_poly.entity_id
_entity_poly.type
_entity_poly.pdbx_seq_one_letter_code
_entity_poly.pdbx_strand_id
1 'polypeptide(L)'
;MNTPFGKSPNILPDELRNDLGADATESDVKLVEELMKLSNSNPPDPYFVNDLSKRLQKIHPGDNRRLVRHRSLWFALAGSAAVIVLILFGFPIFRPVIQPNPSVTPIDGARSPDIASPGPMPTSLPILPLLGPSSVQASANLSEQFPNARWTLQASLPNQPISAMVYKNTVKTDLDVDSVRKLANQFGMAGHIYARLSGQTDFSSFLVKDGKSELSVYGSNRSFTYIPDVFMAANEHRPPLPFEQMSEKAIAFLKEKKLLDFEYTVSPGILKTDEVLINRKLDQGAPLLSTDPTNPEFIVTVSGDGSILSVRGERMSLEPAGNYTLRTASDAWQALINGKIGGRFGYQVSQLTPATPDMVWSRQYKAGDSVEIYGIPQKTHPVDGSTAIVMLDNLVLEGNLPDITEDNQQTMHILGKMTTASSLNVEVMEPATVAPENLGFIGLLSRTSAGYTLSTPDGRSLRLAEPPDGLPENEPASISGFILPDGRLQWNTIYAGPALCSSFSSGFSYSDASAGGGGGGGGGGGGGEGNMCQKYMNHHGNVTTGGFDNLQPGDPIAEAPGQVTPYKQGDKVEGVSGELNGYKLIKPDGTSIPQFTLVMTDDKGDVSWSADLRGDKLTGLENNLRMILKVWGTYQMEGKQPIIVVDRWEKVYPDEKVSVWIGKITTDDFNGQKALMLTTLDGHQYILKNSLHYPPAAFDEPMYDPNEISSVEGVLQKETWNGKTLIRETFIRNGQSSEGTDLESTQMAEIMPSQEISEMISGQVKITNVRLSYLSMQFASNLLPEDHPARILQPLWEFSGSLEDGRKVSLFVQAVEDKYLK
;
A
#
# COMPACT_ATOMS: atom_id res chain seq x y z
N MET A 1 0.63 39.07 -12.50
CA MET A 1 0.55 40.48 -12.05
C MET A 1 1.24 40.56 -10.70
N ASN A 2 2.12 41.56 -10.48
CA ASN A 2 2.72 41.87 -9.18
C ASN A 2 2.24 43.27 -8.76
N THR A 3 1.58 43.36 -7.61
CA THR A 3 1.43 44.56 -6.79
C THR A 3 1.33 44.14 -5.32
N PRO A 4 1.99 44.85 -4.37
CA PRO A 4 2.03 44.46 -2.98
C PRO A 4 0.73 44.86 -2.24
N PHE A 5 0.25 43.96 -1.38
CA PHE A 5 -0.91 44.20 -0.50
C PHE A 5 -0.61 45.34 0.47
N GLY A 6 -1.37 46.43 0.34
CA GLY A 6 -1.19 47.60 1.20
C GLY A 6 -2.16 48.74 0.91
N LYS A 7 -3.45 48.43 0.79
CA LYS A 7 -4.64 49.27 1.08
C LYS A 7 -5.87 48.62 0.44
N SER A 8 -6.87 48.30 1.26
CA SER A 8 -8.18 47.85 0.77
C SER A 8 -8.80 48.97 -0.08
N PRO A 9 -9.31 48.71 -1.30
CA PRO A 9 -10.04 49.72 -2.04
C PRO A 9 -11.34 49.99 -1.30
N ASN A 10 -11.56 51.25 -0.90
CA ASN A 10 -12.92 51.70 -0.59
C ASN A 10 -13.71 51.65 -1.90
N ILE A 11 -14.43 50.56 -2.12
CA ILE A 11 -15.40 50.46 -3.21
C ILE A 11 -16.47 51.51 -2.90
N LEU A 12 -16.62 52.48 -3.80
CA LEU A 12 -17.64 53.52 -3.65
C LEU A 12 -19.03 52.88 -3.84
N PRO A 13 -20.07 53.32 -3.11
CA PRO A 13 -21.43 52.75 -3.19
C PRO A 13 -21.99 52.62 -4.62
N ASP A 14 -21.52 53.46 -5.55
CA ASP A 14 -21.95 53.46 -6.95
C ASP A 14 -21.41 52.27 -7.76
N GLU A 15 -20.24 51.70 -7.41
CA GLU A 15 -19.71 50.49 -8.06
C GLU A 15 -20.47 49.24 -7.60
N LEU A 16 -20.81 49.17 -6.31
CA LEU A 16 -21.62 48.09 -5.73
C LEU A 16 -23.03 48.02 -6.34
N ARG A 17 -23.62 49.17 -6.70
CA ARG A 17 -24.90 49.22 -7.42
C ARG A 17 -24.83 48.66 -8.84
N ASN A 18 -23.71 48.83 -9.52
CA ASN A 18 -23.55 48.31 -10.88
C ASN A 18 -23.42 46.78 -10.89
N ASP A 19 -22.79 46.21 -9.86
CA ASP A 19 -22.60 44.75 -9.75
C ASP A 19 -23.86 44.01 -9.28
N LEU A 20 -24.75 44.67 -8.50
CA LEU A 20 -26.01 44.07 -8.03
C LEU A 20 -27.15 44.12 -9.07
N GLY A 21 -26.94 44.82 -10.19
CA GLY A 21 -27.94 45.02 -11.23
C GLY A 21 -28.89 46.18 -10.94
N ALA A 22 -29.53 46.71 -12.01
CA ALA A 22 -30.33 47.94 -11.96
C ALA A 22 -31.59 47.85 -11.07
N ASP A 23 -31.99 46.64 -10.67
CA ASP A 23 -33.21 46.35 -9.94
C ASP A 23 -32.98 46.26 -8.41
N ALA A 24 -31.73 46.41 -7.96
CA ALA A 24 -31.36 46.28 -6.56
C ALA A 24 -31.96 47.41 -5.71
N THR A 25 -32.64 47.03 -4.63
CA THR A 25 -33.25 47.99 -3.70
C THR A 25 -32.20 48.60 -2.77
N GLU A 26 -32.52 49.73 -2.16
CA GLU A 26 -31.63 50.40 -1.21
C GLU A 26 -31.34 49.53 0.04
N SER A 27 -32.26 48.63 0.39
CA SER A 27 -32.04 47.60 1.40
C SER A 27 -31.03 46.54 0.99
N ASP A 28 -30.98 46.15 -0.29
CA ASP A 28 -30.03 45.14 -0.78
C ASP A 28 -28.60 45.69 -0.75
N VAL A 29 -28.43 46.95 -1.18
CA VAL A 29 -27.13 47.65 -1.11
C VAL A 29 -26.66 47.73 0.35
N LYS A 30 -27.54 48.10 1.27
CA LYS A 30 -27.21 48.22 2.70
C LYS A 30 -26.86 46.86 3.34
N LEU A 31 -27.56 45.79 2.96
CA LEU A 31 -27.26 44.44 3.43
C LEU A 31 -25.87 43.98 2.95
N VAL A 32 -25.53 44.26 1.68
CA VAL A 32 -24.21 43.92 1.12
C VAL A 32 -23.11 44.75 1.78
N GLU A 33 -23.34 46.03 2.05
CA GLU A 33 -22.40 46.86 2.83
C GLU A 33 -22.19 46.31 4.25
N GLU A 34 -23.26 45.88 4.93
CA GLU A 34 -23.17 45.27 6.26
C GLU A 34 -22.44 43.92 6.22
N LEU A 35 -22.68 43.07 5.21
CA LEU A 35 -21.97 41.81 5.00
C LEU A 35 -20.49 42.02 4.67
N MET A 36 -20.16 43.01 3.84
CA MET A 36 -18.77 43.37 3.52
C MET A 36 -18.05 43.92 4.75
N LYS A 37 -18.74 44.73 5.56
CA LYS A 37 -18.21 45.24 6.83
C LYS A 37 -17.99 44.10 7.83
N LEU A 38 -18.91 43.15 7.90
CA LEU A 38 -18.80 41.96 8.75
C LEU A 38 -17.64 41.06 8.30
N SER A 39 -17.53 40.78 7.00
CA SER A 39 -16.46 39.99 6.38
C SER A 39 -15.08 40.65 6.55
N ASN A 40 -15.00 41.97 6.54
CA ASN A 40 -13.75 42.69 6.80
C ASN A 40 -13.38 42.71 8.29
N SER A 41 -14.38 42.68 9.18
CA SER A 41 -14.15 42.63 10.64
C SER A 41 -13.87 41.22 11.17
N ASN A 42 -14.33 40.20 10.47
CA ASN A 42 -14.12 38.79 10.75
C ASN A 42 -13.82 38.07 9.42
N PRO A 43 -12.58 38.16 8.90
CA PRO A 43 -12.23 37.42 7.69
C PRO A 43 -12.51 35.94 7.95
N PRO A 44 -13.22 35.25 7.02
CA PRO A 44 -13.45 33.83 7.16
C PRO A 44 -12.12 33.09 7.27
N ASP A 45 -12.15 31.98 7.99
CA ASP A 45 -11.01 31.10 8.15
C ASP A 45 -10.38 30.80 6.76
N PRO A 46 -9.06 31.00 6.57
CA PRO A 46 -8.39 30.75 5.29
C PRO A 46 -8.61 29.34 4.74
N TYR A 47 -8.80 28.34 5.62
CA TYR A 47 -9.15 26.97 5.25
C TYR A 47 -10.55 26.88 4.65
N PHE A 48 -11.52 27.60 5.21
CA PHE A 48 -12.88 27.67 4.65
C PHE A 48 -12.87 28.32 3.26
N VAL A 49 -12.09 29.39 3.08
CA VAL A 49 -11.97 30.08 1.78
C VAL A 49 -11.31 29.18 0.74
N ASN A 50 -10.25 28.46 1.11
CA ASN A 50 -9.57 27.54 0.22
C ASN A 50 -10.44 26.32 -0.14
N ASP A 51 -11.14 25.74 0.84
CA ASP A 51 -12.07 24.63 0.61
C ASP A 51 -13.26 25.05 -0.27
N LEU A 52 -13.87 26.22 0.01
CA LEU A 52 -14.94 26.76 -0.81
C LEU A 52 -14.48 27.07 -2.24
N SER A 53 -13.28 27.63 -2.42
CA SER A 53 -12.69 27.90 -3.74
C SER A 53 -12.46 26.61 -4.54
N LYS A 54 -11.93 25.56 -3.90
CA LYS A 54 -11.76 24.24 -4.52
C LYS A 54 -13.10 23.61 -4.90
N ARG A 55 -14.12 23.70 -4.03
CA ARG A 55 -15.47 23.22 -4.32
C ARG A 55 -16.13 23.99 -5.46
N LEU A 56 -15.97 25.31 -5.50
CA LEU A 56 -16.52 26.14 -6.58
C LEU A 56 -15.80 25.90 -7.91
N GLN A 57 -14.47 25.71 -7.94
CA GLN A 57 -13.74 25.32 -9.15
C GLN A 57 -14.18 23.93 -9.67
N LYS A 58 -14.49 23.00 -8.76
CA LYS A 58 -15.01 21.68 -9.11
C LYS A 58 -16.41 21.73 -9.71
N ILE A 59 -17.26 22.68 -9.28
CA ILE A 59 -18.64 22.85 -9.75
C ILE A 59 -18.71 23.71 -11.02
N HIS A 60 -17.77 24.64 -11.21
CA HIS A 60 -17.72 25.57 -12.34
C HIS A 60 -16.33 25.62 -13.00
N PRO A 61 -15.93 24.60 -13.77
CA PRO A 61 -14.68 24.62 -14.52
C PRO A 61 -14.78 25.63 -15.68
N GLY A 62 -14.33 26.86 -15.46
CA GLY A 62 -14.29 27.91 -16.48
C GLY A 62 -13.21 27.68 -17.55
N ASP A 63 -13.54 28.00 -18.80
CA ASP A 63 -12.74 27.78 -20.02
C ASP A 63 -11.50 28.71 -20.09
N ASN A 64 -10.34 28.21 -19.66
CA ASN A 64 -9.06 28.95 -19.56
C ASN A 64 -8.25 29.02 -20.88
N ARG A 65 -8.90 28.99 -22.05
CA ARG A 65 -8.24 28.91 -23.37
C ARG A 65 -7.51 30.16 -23.89
N ARG A 66 -7.29 31.22 -23.10
CA ARG A 66 -6.70 32.49 -23.63
C ARG A 66 -5.39 33.01 -23.02
N LEU A 67 -4.73 32.31 -22.09
CA LEU A 67 -3.55 32.87 -21.40
C LEU A 67 -2.20 32.17 -21.64
N VAL A 68 -2.11 31.15 -22.49
CA VAL A 68 -0.84 30.45 -22.78
C VAL A 68 -0.47 30.58 -24.25
N ARG A 69 0.09 31.72 -24.67
CA ARG A 69 0.68 31.86 -26.01
C ARG A 69 1.98 32.68 -26.11
N HIS A 70 2.65 33.03 -25.02
CA HIS A 70 3.85 33.90 -25.08
C HIS A 70 5.07 33.48 -24.24
N ARG A 71 5.27 32.19 -23.94
CA ARG A 71 6.43 31.76 -23.11
C ARG A 71 7.40 30.73 -23.72
N SER A 72 7.16 30.20 -24.91
CA SER A 72 8.00 29.11 -25.46
C SER A 72 9.10 29.52 -26.46
N LEU A 73 9.52 30.79 -26.51
CA LEU A 73 10.49 31.27 -27.52
C LEU A 73 11.90 31.61 -27.00
N TRP A 74 12.23 31.34 -25.72
CA TRP A 74 13.51 31.77 -25.11
C TRP A 74 14.45 30.66 -24.59
N PHE A 75 14.12 29.38 -24.72
CA PHE A 75 14.96 28.28 -24.18
C PHE A 75 15.56 27.33 -25.23
N ALA A 76 15.53 27.68 -26.52
CA ALA A 76 16.06 26.83 -27.60
C ALA A 76 17.49 27.18 -28.09
N LEU A 77 18.27 27.95 -27.33
CA LEU A 77 19.65 28.32 -27.70
C LEU A 77 20.59 28.38 -26.48
N ALA A 78 20.91 27.24 -25.89
CA ALA A 78 22.13 27.03 -25.11
C ALA A 78 22.26 25.55 -24.74
N GLY A 79 23.26 24.84 -25.28
CA GLY A 79 23.62 23.52 -24.73
C GLY A 79 24.05 22.45 -25.72
N SER A 80 24.75 22.79 -26.80
CA SER A 80 25.44 21.81 -27.64
C SER A 80 26.91 22.20 -27.80
N ALA A 81 27.76 21.69 -26.90
CA ALA A 81 29.19 21.39 -27.10
C ALA A 81 29.86 21.13 -25.73
N ALA A 82 30.15 19.86 -25.39
CA ALA A 82 31.35 19.42 -24.64
C ALA A 82 31.23 18.00 -24.06
N VAL A 83 31.14 16.94 -24.89
CA VAL A 83 31.50 15.57 -24.45
C VAL A 83 32.09 14.77 -25.61
N ILE A 84 33.19 15.26 -26.18
CA ILE A 84 34.09 14.47 -27.06
C ILE A 84 35.53 14.84 -26.67
N VAL A 85 35.97 14.46 -25.46
CA VAL A 85 37.42 14.45 -25.08
C VAL A 85 37.78 13.36 -24.05
N LEU A 86 36.85 12.70 -23.34
CA LEU A 86 37.20 11.64 -22.38
C LEU A 86 36.99 10.21 -22.88
N ILE A 87 37.22 10.01 -24.19
CA ILE A 87 37.58 8.71 -24.76
C ILE A 87 38.91 8.95 -25.45
N LEU A 88 40.00 8.57 -24.77
CA LEU A 88 41.32 8.16 -25.27
C LEU A 88 42.38 8.46 -24.19
N PHE A 89 43.15 7.43 -23.81
CA PHE A 89 44.26 7.38 -22.82
C PHE A 89 43.84 7.22 -21.34
N GLY A 90 44.04 6.11 -20.61
CA GLY A 90 44.68 4.82 -20.87
C GLY A 90 45.16 4.15 -19.55
N PHE A 91 44.54 3.01 -19.16
CA PHE A 91 45.04 1.79 -18.45
C PHE A 91 45.84 1.88 -17.10
N PRO A 92 46.16 0.76 -16.37
CA PRO A 92 45.46 -0.50 -16.05
C PRO A 92 45.57 -0.90 -14.53
N ILE A 93 45.12 -2.12 -14.18
CA ILE A 93 45.48 -2.99 -13.01
C ILE A 93 44.57 -2.88 -11.77
N PHE A 94 43.76 -3.91 -11.51
CA PHE A 94 43.91 -4.90 -10.42
C PHE A 94 42.89 -6.02 -10.60
N ARG A 95 43.36 -7.28 -10.59
CA ARG A 95 42.53 -8.49 -10.40
C ARG A 95 42.34 -8.71 -8.91
N PRO A 96 41.25 -9.40 -8.52
CA PRO A 96 41.48 -10.60 -7.74
C PRO A 96 40.81 -11.84 -8.33
N VAL A 97 41.51 -12.94 -8.11
CA VAL A 97 41.15 -14.32 -8.36
C VAL A 97 40.27 -14.78 -7.19
N ILE A 98 39.08 -15.32 -7.47
CA ILE A 98 38.36 -16.21 -6.55
C ILE A 98 37.78 -17.36 -7.36
N GLN A 99 38.25 -18.58 -7.08
CA GLN A 99 37.64 -19.83 -7.50
C GLN A 99 36.51 -20.19 -6.53
N PRO A 100 35.47 -20.90 -7.00
CA PRO A 100 34.89 -21.95 -6.20
C PRO A 100 34.88 -23.28 -6.97
N ASN A 101 35.54 -24.28 -6.40
CA ASN A 101 35.13 -25.68 -6.56
C ASN A 101 34.11 -25.99 -5.48
N PRO A 102 33.04 -26.71 -5.80
CA PRO A 102 32.57 -27.74 -4.89
C PRO A 102 32.63 -29.12 -5.54
N SER A 103 33.33 -30.01 -4.86
CA SER A 103 33.30 -31.45 -5.08
C SER A 103 31.91 -31.99 -4.78
N VAL A 104 31.25 -32.59 -5.77
CA VAL A 104 30.00 -33.33 -5.60
C VAL A 104 30.32 -34.68 -4.97
N THR A 105 29.68 -34.99 -3.84
CA THR A 105 29.69 -36.32 -3.22
C THR A 105 28.37 -37.00 -3.58
N PRO A 106 28.34 -38.29 -3.98
CA PRO A 106 27.08 -38.97 -4.28
C PRO A 106 26.33 -39.26 -2.98
N ILE A 107 25.07 -38.85 -2.89
CA ILE A 107 24.15 -39.29 -1.83
C ILE A 107 23.33 -40.46 -2.38
N ASP A 108 23.67 -41.66 -1.92
CA ASP A 108 22.86 -42.87 -2.06
C ASP A 108 21.69 -42.86 -1.06
N GLY A 109 20.53 -43.33 -1.51
CA GLY A 109 19.54 -43.99 -0.65
C GLY A 109 18.31 -43.17 -0.23
N ALA A 110 17.28 -43.18 -1.08
CA ALA A 110 15.92 -42.81 -0.69
C ALA A 110 15.35 -43.84 0.31
N ARG A 111 15.24 -43.46 1.59
CA ARG A 111 14.36 -44.11 2.58
C ARG A 111 13.04 -43.34 2.67
N SER A 112 11.94 -44.09 2.75
CA SER A 112 10.62 -43.54 3.08
C SER A 112 10.68 -42.83 4.45
N PRO A 113 10.00 -41.68 4.62
CA PRO A 113 9.94 -41.03 5.92
C PRO A 113 9.04 -41.85 6.85
N ASP A 114 9.63 -42.39 7.92
CA ASP A 114 8.90 -42.85 9.09
C ASP A 114 8.15 -41.65 9.69
N ILE A 115 6.85 -41.81 9.90
CA ILE A 115 6.01 -40.84 10.61
C ILE A 115 6.52 -40.80 12.05
N ALA A 116 7.27 -39.75 12.39
CA ALA A 116 7.82 -39.56 13.72
C ALA A 116 6.70 -39.50 14.76
N SER A 117 6.82 -40.31 15.81
CA SER A 117 5.97 -40.22 16.99
C SER A 117 6.11 -38.81 17.62
N PRO A 118 5.02 -38.15 18.02
CA PRO A 118 5.09 -36.82 18.61
C PRO A 118 5.95 -36.87 19.87
N GLY A 119 7.00 -36.06 19.90
CA GLY A 119 7.86 -35.90 21.07
C GLY A 119 7.08 -35.42 22.30
N PRO A 120 7.64 -35.59 23.52
CA PRO A 120 7.00 -35.10 24.74
C PRO A 120 6.74 -33.59 24.65
N MET A 121 5.51 -33.17 24.89
CA MET A 121 5.14 -31.74 24.87
C MET A 121 5.92 -30.98 25.96
N PRO A 122 6.47 -29.79 25.65
CA PRO A 122 7.18 -28.97 26.62
C PRO A 122 6.27 -28.63 27.82
N THR A 123 6.81 -28.71 29.04
CA THR A 123 6.08 -28.48 30.29
C THR A 123 5.63 -27.03 30.51
N SER A 124 6.05 -26.09 29.67
CA SER A 124 5.57 -24.70 29.66
C SER A 124 5.22 -24.29 28.23
N LEU A 125 3.95 -23.96 28.00
CA LEU A 125 3.50 -23.39 26.73
C LEU A 125 4.18 -22.03 26.52
N PRO A 126 4.66 -21.71 25.30
CA PRO A 126 5.21 -20.40 25.00
C PRO A 126 4.15 -19.31 25.19
N ILE A 127 4.59 -18.12 25.58
CA ILE A 127 3.72 -16.94 25.57
C ILE A 127 3.49 -16.55 24.11
N LEU A 128 2.24 -16.28 23.77
CA LEU A 128 1.80 -15.90 22.45
C LEU A 128 1.73 -14.38 22.33
N PRO A 129 1.98 -13.83 21.13
CA PRO A 129 1.83 -12.41 20.89
C PRO A 129 0.37 -12.01 21.04
N LEU A 130 0.12 -10.91 21.73
CA LEU A 130 -1.21 -10.32 21.81
C LEU A 130 -1.62 -9.75 20.44
N LEU A 131 -2.88 -9.95 20.02
CA LEU A 131 -3.49 -9.10 18.98
C LEU A 131 -3.50 -7.66 19.51
N GLY A 132 -2.56 -6.84 19.07
CA GLY A 132 -2.47 -5.48 19.58
C GLY A 132 -3.55 -4.57 18.97
N PRO A 133 -3.97 -3.52 19.69
CA PRO A 133 -4.90 -2.55 19.13
C PRO A 133 -4.22 -1.74 18.04
N SER A 134 -4.86 -1.53 16.88
CA SER A 134 -4.33 -0.56 15.91
C SER A 134 -3.99 0.75 16.63
N SER A 135 -2.86 1.38 16.26
CA SER A 135 -2.32 2.57 16.92
C SER A 135 -3.32 3.74 17.01
N VAL A 136 -4.42 3.66 16.25
CA VAL A 136 -5.53 4.62 16.21
C VAL A 136 -6.69 4.27 17.16
N GLN A 137 -6.78 3.05 17.72
CA GLN A 137 -8.02 2.49 18.30
C GLN A 137 -7.88 1.82 19.67
N ALA A 138 -6.77 2.02 20.39
CA ALA A 138 -6.38 1.29 21.61
C ALA A 138 -7.29 1.34 22.85
N SER A 139 -8.49 1.92 22.74
CA SER A 139 -9.47 1.92 23.83
C SER A 139 -10.92 1.73 23.39
N ALA A 140 -11.21 1.64 22.08
CA ALA A 140 -12.58 1.62 21.61
C ALA A 140 -13.24 0.24 21.81
N ASN A 141 -14.39 0.22 22.49
CA ASN A 141 -15.35 -0.88 22.37
C ASN A 141 -16.10 -0.79 21.02
N LEU A 142 -16.92 -1.78 20.67
CA LEU A 142 -17.65 -1.76 19.38
C LEU A 142 -18.48 -0.49 19.15
N SER A 143 -19.11 0.03 20.20
CA SER A 143 -19.93 1.24 20.14
C SER A 143 -19.09 2.51 20.07
N GLU A 144 -17.87 2.48 20.59
CA GLU A 144 -16.93 3.59 20.43
C GLU A 144 -16.31 3.57 19.04
N GLN A 145 -15.97 2.40 18.51
CA GLN A 145 -15.36 2.24 17.19
C GLN A 145 -16.35 2.48 16.05
N PHE A 146 -17.58 1.99 16.23
CA PHE A 146 -18.68 2.07 15.27
C PHE A 146 -19.92 2.65 15.97
N PRO A 147 -19.91 3.95 16.31
CA PRO A 147 -20.98 4.60 17.09
C PRO A 147 -22.34 4.59 16.39
N ASN A 148 -22.32 4.50 15.06
CA ASN A 148 -23.52 4.46 14.25
C ASN A 148 -24.04 3.03 14.04
N ALA A 149 -23.33 1.99 14.51
CA ALA A 149 -23.73 0.60 14.38
C ALA A 149 -24.57 0.13 15.59
N ARG A 150 -25.64 -0.62 15.30
CA ARG A 150 -26.46 -1.30 16.30
C ARG A 150 -26.26 -2.81 16.15
N TRP A 151 -25.55 -3.39 17.10
CA TRP A 151 -25.18 -4.80 17.07
C TRP A 151 -26.29 -5.68 17.62
N THR A 152 -26.65 -6.75 16.90
CA THR A 152 -27.56 -7.78 17.40
C THR A 152 -26.99 -9.17 17.15
N LEU A 153 -26.83 -9.93 18.24
CA LEU A 153 -26.39 -11.31 18.20
C LEU A 153 -27.60 -12.23 18.03
N GLN A 154 -27.69 -12.90 16.87
CA GLN A 154 -28.70 -13.90 16.56
C GLN A 154 -28.12 -15.32 16.53
N ALA A 155 -26.80 -15.43 16.38
CA ALA A 155 -26.09 -16.69 16.41
C ALA A 155 -26.12 -17.35 17.80
N SER A 156 -26.13 -18.68 17.82
CA SER A 156 -25.79 -19.43 19.04
C SER A 156 -24.30 -19.29 19.36
N LEU A 157 -23.98 -19.01 20.62
CA LEU A 157 -22.59 -18.93 21.08
C LEU A 157 -22.08 -20.34 21.42
N PRO A 158 -21.08 -20.88 20.71
CA PRO A 158 -20.55 -22.20 20.99
C PRO A 158 -19.77 -22.22 22.32
N ASN A 159 -19.92 -23.32 23.07
CA ASN A 159 -19.15 -23.59 24.29
C ASN A 159 -17.95 -24.53 24.04
N GLN A 160 -17.70 -24.88 22.77
CA GLN A 160 -16.60 -25.74 22.32
C GLN A 160 -15.97 -25.14 21.06
N PRO A 161 -14.67 -25.39 20.81
CA PRO A 161 -13.76 -26.10 21.71
C PRO A 161 -13.33 -25.26 22.93
N ILE A 162 -12.93 -25.94 24.01
CA ILE A 162 -12.31 -25.30 25.19
C ILE A 162 -10.78 -25.18 25.10
N SER A 163 -10.17 -25.81 24.08
CA SER A 163 -8.74 -25.72 23.80
C SER A 163 -8.51 -25.86 22.30
N ALA A 164 -7.51 -25.18 21.75
CA ALA A 164 -7.11 -25.37 20.36
C ALA A 164 -5.59 -25.26 20.18
N MET A 165 -5.09 -25.89 19.11
CA MET A 165 -3.70 -25.84 18.70
C MET A 165 -3.37 -24.46 18.16
N VAL A 166 -2.22 -23.95 18.55
CA VAL A 166 -1.55 -22.83 17.90
C VAL A 166 -0.54 -23.40 16.92
N TYR A 167 -0.41 -22.78 15.76
CA TYR A 167 0.54 -23.20 14.74
C TYR A 167 1.58 -22.11 14.50
N LYS A 168 2.79 -22.53 14.11
CA LYS A 168 3.82 -21.66 13.57
C LYS A 168 3.90 -21.90 12.07
N ASN A 169 3.78 -20.85 11.27
CA ASN A 169 4.11 -20.88 9.86
C ASN A 169 5.63 -20.89 9.70
N THR A 170 6.17 -22.03 9.30
CA THR A 170 7.59 -22.18 9.03
C THR A 170 7.86 -21.82 7.59
N VAL A 171 8.76 -20.87 7.38
CA VAL A 171 9.25 -20.59 6.02
C VAL A 171 10.13 -21.75 5.61
N LYS A 172 9.74 -22.42 4.53
CA LYS A 172 10.62 -23.37 3.88
C LYS A 172 11.79 -22.62 3.25
N THR A 173 12.89 -23.35 3.05
CA THR A 173 14.09 -22.90 2.33
C THR A 173 13.76 -22.09 1.09
N ASP A 174 14.70 -21.22 0.71
CA ASP A 174 14.64 -20.40 -0.51
C ASP A 174 14.03 -21.16 -1.69
N LEU A 175 13.22 -20.44 -2.46
CA LEU A 175 12.56 -20.98 -3.64
C LEU A 175 13.62 -21.48 -4.63
N ASP A 176 13.80 -22.79 -4.68
CA ASP A 176 14.78 -23.43 -5.55
C ASP A 176 14.15 -23.91 -6.87
N VAL A 177 14.98 -24.04 -7.91
CA VAL A 177 14.55 -24.44 -9.27
C VAL A 177 13.92 -25.83 -9.30
N ASP A 178 14.40 -26.77 -8.49
CA ASP A 178 13.85 -28.13 -8.43
C ASP A 178 12.42 -28.13 -7.87
N SER A 179 12.14 -27.24 -6.92
CA SER A 179 10.83 -27.05 -6.34
C SER A 179 9.85 -26.44 -7.34
N VAL A 180 10.30 -25.44 -8.12
CA VAL A 180 9.54 -24.86 -9.22
C VAL A 180 9.26 -25.92 -10.29
N ARG A 181 10.27 -26.72 -10.66
CA ARG A 181 10.11 -27.82 -11.62
C ARG A 181 9.11 -28.87 -11.14
N LYS A 182 9.14 -29.24 -9.85
CA LYS A 182 8.16 -30.18 -9.27
C LYS A 182 6.74 -29.63 -9.37
N LEU A 183 6.53 -28.35 -9.08
CA LEU A 183 5.22 -27.70 -9.21
C LEU A 183 4.78 -27.62 -10.68
N ALA A 184 5.67 -27.22 -11.59
CA ALA A 184 5.39 -27.22 -13.04
C ALA A 184 4.97 -28.61 -13.54
N ASN A 185 5.67 -29.66 -13.10
CA ASN A 185 5.33 -31.05 -13.44
C ASN A 185 3.97 -31.47 -12.87
N GLN A 186 3.55 -30.96 -11.70
CA GLN A 186 2.20 -31.23 -11.18
C GLN A 186 1.13 -30.68 -12.12
N PHE A 187 1.36 -29.52 -12.73
CA PHE A 187 0.49 -28.94 -13.76
C PHE A 187 0.66 -29.57 -15.15
N GLY A 188 1.65 -30.46 -15.33
CA GLY A 188 1.95 -31.10 -16.62
C GLY A 188 2.73 -30.20 -17.58
N MET A 189 3.44 -29.19 -17.08
CA MET A 189 4.23 -28.27 -17.88
C MET A 189 5.66 -28.78 -18.09
N ALA A 190 6.13 -28.76 -19.34
CA ALA A 190 7.47 -29.13 -19.75
C ALA A 190 8.38 -27.93 -20.11
N GLY A 191 7.84 -26.71 -20.06
CA GLY A 191 8.54 -25.46 -20.39
C GLY A 191 9.82 -25.20 -19.59
N HIS A 192 10.69 -24.32 -20.09
CA HIS A 192 11.89 -23.87 -19.35
C HIS A 192 11.50 -23.00 -18.15
N ILE A 193 12.40 -22.95 -17.16
CA ILE A 193 12.26 -22.10 -15.97
C ILE A 193 13.14 -20.87 -16.16
N TYR A 194 12.55 -19.70 -16.04
CA TYR A 194 13.19 -18.40 -16.20
C TYR A 194 13.23 -17.67 -14.85
N ALA A 195 14.38 -17.12 -14.49
CA ALA A 195 14.46 -16.24 -13.32
C ALA A 195 13.91 -14.87 -13.69
N ARG A 196 13.02 -14.32 -12.86
CA ARG A 196 12.59 -12.92 -12.98
C ARG A 196 13.33 -12.11 -11.94
N LEU A 197 13.89 -10.98 -12.37
CA LEU A 197 14.38 -9.97 -11.45
C LEU A 197 13.16 -9.37 -10.75
N SER A 198 13.14 -9.50 -9.43
CA SER A 198 12.30 -8.66 -8.60
C SER A 198 13.07 -7.38 -8.28
N GLY A 199 12.35 -6.29 -8.03
CA GLY A 199 12.99 -5.06 -7.54
C GLY A 199 13.56 -5.20 -6.12
N GLN A 200 13.38 -6.36 -5.47
CA GLN A 200 13.81 -6.66 -4.11
C GLN A 200 14.97 -7.67 -4.15
N THR A 201 16.12 -7.31 -3.57
CA THR A 201 17.34 -8.13 -3.61
C THR A 201 17.17 -9.55 -3.05
N ASP A 202 16.19 -9.77 -2.17
CA ASP A 202 15.98 -11.03 -1.46
C ASP A 202 14.72 -11.78 -1.92
N PHE A 203 14.09 -11.36 -3.02
CA PHE A 203 12.85 -11.97 -3.49
C PHE A 203 13.08 -12.78 -4.77
N SER A 204 13.10 -14.11 -4.63
CA SER A 204 13.19 -15.00 -5.79
C SER A 204 11.84 -15.15 -6.48
N SER A 205 11.83 -14.94 -7.80
CA SER A 205 10.69 -15.21 -8.67
C SER A 205 11.11 -16.00 -9.90
N PHE A 206 10.30 -16.99 -10.26
CA PHE A 206 10.47 -17.81 -11.45
C PHE A 206 9.21 -17.78 -12.32
N LEU A 207 9.43 -17.89 -13.62
CA LEU A 207 8.41 -18.05 -14.65
C LEU A 207 8.63 -19.38 -15.36
N VAL A 208 7.58 -20.16 -15.57
CA VAL A 208 7.57 -21.33 -16.45
C VAL A 208 6.56 -21.10 -17.54
N LYS A 209 6.99 -21.18 -18.79
CA LYS A 209 6.12 -20.96 -19.97
C LYS A 209 6.13 -22.20 -20.85
N ASP A 210 4.94 -22.72 -21.15
CA ASP A 210 4.74 -23.90 -21.99
C ASP A 210 3.61 -23.64 -22.99
N GLY A 211 3.98 -23.12 -24.15
CA GLY A 211 3.02 -22.62 -25.15
C GLY A 211 2.17 -21.48 -24.59
N LYS A 212 0.87 -21.76 -24.41
CA LYS A 212 -0.11 -20.82 -23.85
C LYS A 212 -0.23 -20.90 -22.32
N SER A 213 0.32 -21.93 -21.71
CA SER A 213 0.29 -22.10 -20.26
C SER A 213 1.41 -21.33 -19.60
N GLU A 214 1.10 -20.71 -18.48
CA GLU A 214 2.04 -19.94 -17.69
C GLU A 214 1.95 -20.34 -16.21
N LEU A 215 3.10 -20.47 -15.56
CA LEU A 215 3.22 -20.63 -14.12
C LEU A 215 4.24 -19.63 -13.59
N SER A 216 3.77 -18.66 -12.84
CA SER A 216 4.61 -17.75 -12.07
C SER A 216 4.72 -18.28 -10.64
N VAL A 217 5.94 -18.42 -10.11
CA VAL A 217 6.20 -18.87 -8.73
C VAL A 217 7.09 -17.84 -8.05
N TYR A 218 6.78 -17.47 -6.81
CA TYR A 218 7.47 -16.40 -6.12
C TYR A 218 7.42 -16.55 -4.61
N GLY A 219 8.40 -15.96 -3.93
CA GLY A 219 8.52 -16.02 -2.47
C GLY A 219 8.90 -17.41 -1.93
N SER A 220 9.29 -17.47 -0.66
CA SER A 220 9.73 -18.73 0.00
C SER A 220 8.57 -19.61 0.48
N ASN A 221 7.36 -19.08 0.60
CA ASN A 221 6.10 -19.82 0.77
C ASN A 221 5.60 -20.51 -0.52
N ARG A 222 6.35 -20.40 -1.63
CA ARG A 222 5.98 -20.94 -2.95
C ARG A 222 4.60 -20.45 -3.40
N SER A 223 4.30 -19.17 -3.18
CA SER A 223 3.15 -18.55 -3.80
C SER A 223 3.26 -18.67 -5.31
N PHE A 224 2.14 -18.94 -5.98
CA PHE A 224 2.13 -19.16 -7.41
C PHE A 224 0.82 -18.72 -8.06
N THR A 225 0.92 -18.42 -9.35
CA THR A 225 -0.22 -18.23 -10.24
C THR A 225 -0.01 -19.11 -11.46
N TYR A 226 -0.94 -20.03 -11.69
CA TYR A 226 -1.00 -20.90 -12.86
C TYR A 226 -2.15 -20.47 -13.76
N ILE A 227 -1.88 -20.27 -15.05
CA ILE A 227 -2.84 -19.90 -16.06
C ILE A 227 -2.72 -20.93 -17.20
N PRO A 228 -3.70 -21.83 -17.39
CA PRO A 228 -3.62 -22.86 -18.43
C PRO A 228 -3.56 -22.30 -19.84
N ASP A 229 -4.27 -21.21 -20.10
CA ASP A 229 -4.27 -20.48 -21.36
C ASP A 229 -4.41 -18.98 -21.08
N VAL A 230 -3.29 -18.24 -21.15
CA VAL A 230 -3.21 -16.78 -20.86
C VAL A 230 -4.13 -15.94 -21.74
N PHE A 231 -4.55 -16.48 -22.88
CA PHE A 231 -5.44 -15.81 -23.81
C PHE A 231 -6.91 -16.07 -23.51
N MET A 232 -7.27 -17.28 -23.09
CA MET A 232 -8.64 -17.59 -22.68
C MET A 232 -9.02 -16.90 -21.37
N ALA A 233 -8.09 -16.87 -20.41
CA ALA A 233 -8.32 -16.22 -19.11
C ALA A 233 -8.75 -14.76 -19.26
N ALA A 234 -8.24 -14.07 -20.28
CA ALA A 234 -8.51 -12.67 -20.56
C ALA A 234 -9.62 -12.44 -21.61
N ASN A 235 -10.44 -13.45 -21.96
CA ASN A 235 -11.55 -13.32 -22.92
C ASN A 235 -12.81 -14.09 -22.49
N GLU A 236 -12.93 -14.44 -21.20
CA GLU A 236 -14.13 -15.09 -20.70
C GLU A 236 -15.22 -14.06 -20.40
N HIS A 237 -16.34 -14.15 -21.11
CA HIS A 237 -17.47 -13.23 -20.98
C HIS A 237 -18.80 -13.92 -20.70
N ARG A 238 -18.79 -15.25 -20.61
CA ARG A 238 -20.03 -15.98 -20.32
C ARG A 238 -20.37 -15.77 -18.86
N PRO A 239 -21.66 -15.77 -18.50
CA PRO A 239 -22.06 -15.77 -17.11
C PRO A 239 -21.37 -16.91 -16.35
N PRO A 240 -20.89 -16.67 -15.12
CA PRO A 240 -20.28 -17.71 -14.31
C PRO A 240 -21.29 -18.84 -14.05
N LEU A 241 -20.78 -20.06 -13.93
CA LEU A 241 -21.59 -21.20 -13.51
C LEU A 241 -22.13 -20.97 -12.08
N PRO A 242 -23.21 -21.67 -11.66
CA PRO A 242 -23.58 -21.70 -10.25
C PRO A 242 -22.41 -22.12 -9.36
N PHE A 243 -22.31 -21.52 -8.17
CA PHE A 243 -21.18 -21.74 -7.25
C PHE A 243 -20.93 -23.22 -6.98
N GLU A 244 -21.98 -24.03 -6.81
CA GLU A 244 -21.87 -25.47 -6.58
C GLU A 244 -21.10 -26.15 -7.72
N GLN A 245 -21.44 -25.84 -8.98
CA GLN A 245 -20.76 -26.41 -10.15
C GLN A 245 -19.32 -25.91 -10.28
N MET A 246 -19.07 -24.61 -10.05
CA MET A 246 -17.71 -24.07 -10.07
C MET A 246 -16.85 -24.74 -9.00
N SER A 247 -17.37 -24.88 -7.79
CA SER A 247 -16.65 -25.50 -6.67
C SER A 247 -16.31 -26.96 -6.95
N GLU A 248 -17.23 -27.73 -7.57
CA GLU A 248 -16.95 -29.10 -8.00
C GLU A 248 -15.80 -29.17 -9.01
N LYS A 249 -15.80 -28.28 -10.01
CA LYS A 249 -14.73 -28.21 -11.04
C LYS A 249 -13.39 -27.80 -10.42
N ALA A 250 -13.38 -26.76 -9.60
CA ALA A 250 -12.18 -26.27 -8.91
C ALA A 250 -11.57 -27.36 -8.01
N ILE A 251 -12.39 -28.02 -7.19
CA ILE A 251 -11.93 -29.10 -6.29
C ILE A 251 -11.41 -30.28 -7.09
N ALA A 252 -12.11 -30.70 -8.15
CA ALA A 252 -11.68 -31.80 -8.99
C ALA A 252 -10.32 -31.51 -9.63
N PHE A 253 -10.13 -30.30 -10.16
CA PHE A 253 -8.87 -29.85 -10.73
C PHE A 253 -7.74 -29.87 -9.69
N LEU A 254 -7.92 -29.22 -8.52
CA LEU A 254 -6.86 -29.18 -7.51
C LEU A 254 -6.53 -30.55 -6.92
N LYS A 255 -7.50 -31.46 -6.79
CA LYS A 255 -7.26 -32.86 -6.38
C LYS A 255 -6.46 -33.63 -7.43
N GLU A 256 -6.79 -33.48 -8.71
CA GLU A 256 -6.02 -34.09 -9.81
C GLU A 256 -4.55 -33.64 -9.78
N LYS A 257 -4.32 -32.34 -9.52
CA LYS A 257 -2.97 -31.75 -9.38
C LYS A 257 -2.30 -32.04 -8.03
N LYS A 258 -2.96 -32.76 -7.12
CA LYS A 258 -2.49 -33.09 -5.76
C LYS A 258 -2.13 -31.86 -4.93
N LEU A 259 -2.91 -30.79 -5.07
CA LEU A 259 -2.76 -29.53 -4.34
C LEU A 259 -3.65 -29.45 -3.09
N LEU A 260 -4.68 -30.31 -2.99
CA LEU A 260 -5.57 -30.43 -1.83
C LEU A 260 -5.29 -31.71 -1.05
N ASP A 261 -4.16 -31.76 -0.35
CA ASP A 261 -3.77 -32.86 0.55
C ASP A 261 -4.11 -32.61 2.03
N PHE A 262 -5.02 -31.65 2.28
CA PHE A 262 -5.50 -31.25 3.59
C PHE A 262 -7.04 -31.12 3.60
N GLU A 263 -7.66 -31.04 4.78
CA GLU A 263 -9.09 -30.73 4.89
C GLU A 263 -9.36 -29.25 4.58
N TYR A 264 -10.45 -28.93 3.89
CA TYR A 264 -10.74 -27.56 3.46
C TYR A 264 -12.22 -27.18 3.57
N THR A 265 -12.46 -25.87 3.47
CA THR A 265 -13.74 -25.24 3.17
C THR A 265 -13.67 -24.57 1.81
N VAL A 266 -14.80 -24.47 1.12
CA VAL A 266 -14.95 -23.67 -0.10
C VAL A 266 -15.97 -22.55 0.11
N SER A 267 -15.74 -21.40 -0.50
CA SER A 267 -16.66 -20.26 -0.52
C SER A 267 -16.60 -19.55 -1.86
N PRO A 268 -17.65 -18.82 -2.27
CA PRO A 268 -17.59 -18.00 -3.48
C PRO A 268 -16.54 -16.90 -3.34
N GLY A 269 -16.05 -16.40 -4.48
CA GLY A 269 -15.23 -15.21 -4.55
C GLY A 269 -15.91 -14.00 -3.92
N ILE A 270 -15.08 -13.13 -3.32
CA ILE A 270 -15.57 -11.90 -2.67
C ILE A 270 -15.68 -10.78 -3.69
N LEU A 271 -14.68 -10.65 -4.56
CA LEU A 271 -14.62 -9.60 -5.58
C LEU A 271 -15.18 -10.08 -6.91
N LYS A 272 -14.98 -11.36 -7.27
CA LYS A 272 -15.41 -11.92 -8.55
C LYS A 272 -16.35 -13.11 -8.37
N THR A 273 -17.36 -13.18 -9.22
CA THR A 273 -18.37 -14.24 -9.17
C THR A 273 -17.91 -15.56 -9.78
N ASP A 274 -16.86 -15.54 -10.60
CA ASP A 274 -16.24 -16.70 -11.25
C ASP A 274 -15.11 -17.32 -10.40
N GLU A 275 -14.87 -16.81 -9.20
CA GLU A 275 -13.85 -17.31 -8.29
C GLU A 275 -14.43 -18.29 -7.26
N VAL A 276 -13.64 -19.32 -6.97
CA VAL A 276 -13.82 -20.25 -5.85
C VAL A 276 -12.65 -20.07 -4.90
N LEU A 277 -12.95 -19.69 -3.66
CA LEU A 277 -11.98 -19.54 -2.58
C LEU A 277 -11.90 -20.86 -1.81
N ILE A 278 -10.69 -21.38 -1.60
CA ILE A 278 -10.46 -22.61 -0.84
C ILE A 278 -9.53 -22.30 0.32
N ASN A 279 -10.02 -22.58 1.53
CA ASN A 279 -9.31 -22.36 2.78
C ASN A 279 -9.10 -23.68 3.49
N ARG A 280 -7.88 -23.94 3.98
CA ARG A 280 -7.59 -25.10 4.83
C ARG A 280 -8.39 -25.04 6.13
N LYS A 281 -8.73 -26.21 6.64
CA LYS A 281 -9.23 -26.42 8.00
C LYS A 281 -8.09 -26.86 8.91
N LEU A 282 -8.05 -26.28 10.09
CA LEU A 282 -7.16 -26.63 11.19
C LEU A 282 -7.99 -27.19 12.35
N ASP A 283 -7.34 -27.99 13.20
CA ASP A 283 -7.96 -28.62 14.38
C ASP A 283 -9.34 -29.25 14.11
N GLN A 284 -10.36 -28.88 14.90
CA GLN A 284 -11.72 -29.40 14.87
C GLN A 284 -12.54 -28.81 13.70
N GLY A 285 -11.90 -28.61 12.54
CA GLY A 285 -12.53 -28.09 11.34
C GLY A 285 -12.59 -26.56 11.23
N ALA A 286 -11.83 -25.83 12.06
CA ALA A 286 -11.78 -24.36 12.04
C ALA A 286 -11.06 -23.86 10.78
N PRO A 287 -11.63 -22.95 9.99
CA PRO A 287 -10.97 -22.48 8.77
C PRO A 287 -9.79 -21.56 9.09
N LEU A 288 -8.72 -21.70 8.30
CA LEU A 288 -7.63 -20.75 8.20
C LEU A 288 -7.98 -19.73 7.13
N LEU A 289 -8.36 -18.52 7.55
CA LEU A 289 -8.69 -17.42 6.67
C LEU A 289 -7.47 -16.51 6.51
N SER A 290 -7.43 -15.70 5.47
CA SER A 290 -6.42 -14.65 5.33
C SER A 290 -6.90 -13.33 5.95
N THR A 291 -5.98 -12.55 6.51
CA THR A 291 -6.27 -11.16 6.92
C THR A 291 -6.69 -10.30 5.74
N ASP A 292 -6.22 -10.62 4.53
CA ASP A 292 -6.81 -10.16 3.27
C ASP A 292 -7.75 -11.24 2.74
N PRO A 293 -9.07 -11.10 2.91
CA PRO A 293 -10.01 -12.15 2.57
C PRO A 293 -10.09 -12.39 1.05
N THR A 294 -9.53 -11.49 0.22
CA THR A 294 -9.41 -11.66 -1.24
C THR A 294 -8.24 -12.56 -1.63
N ASN A 295 -7.40 -12.95 -0.67
CA ASN A 295 -6.23 -13.78 -0.91
C ASN A 295 -6.19 -14.99 0.05
N PRO A 296 -7.17 -15.92 -0.04
CA PRO A 296 -7.13 -17.21 0.67
C PRO A 296 -5.96 -18.10 0.19
N GLU A 297 -5.82 -19.28 0.80
CA GLU A 297 -4.76 -20.23 0.45
C GLU A 297 -4.81 -20.66 -1.02
N PHE A 298 -6.00 -20.85 -1.59
CA PHE A 298 -6.18 -21.02 -3.04
C PHE A 298 -7.39 -20.24 -3.57
N ILE A 299 -7.22 -19.71 -4.78
CA ILE A 299 -8.28 -19.11 -5.59
C ILE A 299 -8.27 -19.82 -6.93
N VAL A 300 -9.42 -20.27 -7.37
CA VAL A 300 -9.61 -20.86 -8.68
C VAL A 300 -10.64 -20.07 -9.45
N THR A 301 -10.26 -19.51 -10.58
CA THR A 301 -11.19 -18.85 -11.50
C THR A 301 -11.73 -19.89 -12.48
N VAL A 302 -13.05 -20.02 -12.56
CA VAL A 302 -13.76 -21.02 -13.37
C VAL A 302 -14.63 -20.32 -14.39
N SER A 303 -14.43 -20.61 -15.67
CA SER A 303 -15.22 -20.03 -16.76
C SER A 303 -16.69 -20.51 -16.74
N GLY A 304 -17.54 -19.80 -17.49
CA GLY A 304 -18.95 -20.18 -17.67
C GLY A 304 -19.18 -21.54 -18.37
N ASP A 305 -18.16 -22.13 -19.01
CA ASP A 305 -18.21 -23.51 -19.55
C ASP A 305 -17.56 -24.56 -18.61
N GLY A 306 -17.04 -24.13 -17.46
CA GLY A 306 -16.44 -24.99 -16.44
C GLY A 306 -14.96 -25.31 -16.63
N SER A 307 -14.28 -24.68 -17.60
CA SER A 307 -12.82 -24.73 -17.72
C SER A 307 -12.14 -23.89 -16.61
N ILE A 308 -10.90 -24.22 -16.29
CA ILE A 308 -10.11 -23.46 -15.30
C ILE A 308 -9.38 -22.34 -16.04
N LEU A 309 -9.62 -21.09 -15.65
CA LEU A 309 -8.95 -19.92 -16.23
C LEU A 309 -7.66 -19.58 -15.49
N SER A 310 -7.67 -19.68 -14.16
CA SER A 310 -6.48 -19.46 -13.35
C SER A 310 -6.56 -20.22 -12.03
N VAL A 311 -5.39 -20.50 -11.46
CA VAL A 311 -5.22 -20.97 -10.08
C VAL A 311 -4.15 -20.11 -9.42
N ARG A 312 -4.55 -19.32 -8.43
CA ARG A 312 -3.63 -18.68 -7.50
C ARG A 312 -3.55 -19.52 -6.23
N GLY A 313 -2.36 -19.73 -5.70
CA GLY A 313 -2.20 -20.49 -4.47
C GLY A 313 -0.95 -20.12 -3.70
N GLU A 314 -1.00 -20.36 -2.40
CA GLU A 314 0.13 -20.28 -1.49
C GLU A 314 0.14 -21.56 -0.65
N ARG A 315 1.31 -22.17 -0.44
CA ARG A 315 1.40 -23.36 0.40
C ARG A 315 2.05 -23.03 1.73
N MET A 316 1.21 -22.84 2.75
CA MET A 316 1.70 -22.68 4.12
C MET A 316 2.24 -23.99 4.68
N SER A 317 3.40 -23.89 5.34
CA SER A 317 4.03 -24.98 6.09
C SER A 317 3.79 -24.70 7.56
N LEU A 318 2.93 -25.51 8.19
CA LEU A 318 2.46 -25.26 9.55
C LEU A 318 3.00 -26.32 10.49
N GLU A 319 3.62 -25.87 11.57
CA GLU A 319 4.09 -26.72 12.66
C GLU A 319 3.26 -26.46 13.92
N PRO A 320 2.75 -27.50 14.60
CA PRO A 320 2.08 -27.32 15.88
C PRO A 320 3.03 -26.69 16.92
N ALA A 321 2.62 -25.58 17.53
CA ALA A 321 3.41 -24.83 18.52
C ALA A 321 2.94 -25.07 19.98
N GLY A 322 1.70 -25.54 20.17
CA GLY A 322 1.17 -25.88 21.49
C GLY A 322 -0.35 -25.84 21.53
N ASN A 323 -0.96 -26.56 22.47
CA ASN A 323 -2.41 -26.56 22.68
C ASN A 323 -2.79 -25.66 23.86
N TYR A 324 -3.64 -24.66 23.61
CA TYR A 324 -3.96 -23.60 24.57
C TYR A 324 -5.42 -23.65 24.98
N THR A 325 -5.68 -23.35 26.25
CA THR A 325 -7.06 -23.16 26.73
C THR A 325 -7.65 -21.88 26.14
N LEU A 326 -8.92 -21.95 25.73
CA LEU A 326 -9.65 -20.86 25.11
C LEU A 326 -10.66 -20.26 26.08
N ARG A 327 -10.85 -18.94 25.99
CA ARG A 327 -12.05 -18.29 26.51
C ARG A 327 -13.26 -18.75 25.69
N THR A 328 -14.44 -18.80 26.30
CA THR A 328 -15.66 -19.16 25.59
C THR A 328 -16.06 -18.08 24.58
N ALA A 329 -16.84 -18.43 23.56
CA ALA A 329 -17.38 -17.44 22.62
C ALA A 329 -18.26 -16.40 23.32
N SER A 330 -18.97 -16.81 24.39
CA SER A 330 -19.74 -15.90 25.23
C SER A 330 -18.86 -14.88 25.94
N ASP A 331 -17.75 -15.32 26.54
CA ASP A 331 -16.81 -14.41 27.21
C ASP A 331 -16.14 -13.45 26.21
N ALA A 332 -15.78 -13.94 25.02
CA ALA A 332 -15.23 -13.12 23.94
C ALA A 332 -16.24 -12.04 23.48
N TRP A 333 -17.50 -12.41 23.24
CA TRP A 333 -18.56 -11.47 22.88
C TRP A 333 -18.78 -10.42 23.97
N GLN A 334 -18.86 -10.85 25.24
CA GLN A 334 -19.02 -9.94 26.37
C GLN A 334 -17.83 -9.01 26.52
N ALA A 335 -16.60 -9.49 26.30
CA ALA A 335 -15.41 -8.67 26.39
C ALA A 335 -15.36 -7.61 25.27
N LEU A 336 -15.82 -7.97 24.06
CA LEU A 336 -15.96 -7.10 22.90
C LEU A 336 -16.98 -5.97 23.13
N ILE A 337 -18.21 -6.29 23.55
CA ILE A 337 -19.26 -5.27 23.76
C ILE A 337 -19.01 -4.39 24.98
N ASN A 338 -18.35 -4.90 26.02
CA ASN A 338 -18.05 -4.16 27.24
C ASN A 338 -16.73 -3.39 27.18
N GLY A 339 -16.02 -3.41 26.03
CA GLY A 339 -14.75 -2.71 25.87
C GLY A 339 -13.57 -3.28 26.63
N LYS A 340 -13.70 -4.47 27.22
CA LYS A 340 -12.63 -5.11 28.01
C LYS A 340 -11.46 -5.56 27.15
N ILE A 341 -11.66 -5.68 25.84
CA ILE A 341 -10.58 -6.00 24.91
C ILE A 341 -9.83 -4.76 24.40
N GLY A 342 -10.25 -3.52 24.71
CA GLY A 342 -9.52 -2.28 24.41
C GLY A 342 -8.98 -2.18 22.98
N GLY A 343 -9.85 -2.32 21.97
CA GLY A 343 -9.45 -2.28 20.55
C GLY A 343 -8.71 -3.51 20.01
N ARG A 344 -8.52 -4.58 20.81
CA ARG A 344 -7.81 -5.82 20.42
C ARG A 344 -8.73 -6.80 19.68
N PHE A 345 -9.34 -6.34 18.60
CA PHE A 345 -10.09 -7.19 17.68
C PHE A 345 -9.85 -6.74 16.25
N GLY A 346 -9.81 -7.71 15.34
CA GLY A 346 -9.82 -7.43 13.92
C GLY A 346 -11.25 -7.34 13.40
N TYR A 347 -11.44 -6.61 12.31
CA TYR A 347 -12.69 -6.66 11.56
C TYR A 347 -12.44 -6.68 10.07
N GLN A 348 -13.37 -7.29 9.35
CA GLN A 348 -13.45 -7.29 7.90
C GLN A 348 -14.86 -6.89 7.51
N VAL A 349 -14.95 -5.93 6.60
CA VAL A 349 -16.20 -5.54 5.96
C VAL A 349 -16.00 -5.73 4.47
N SER A 350 -16.86 -6.55 3.86
CA SER A 350 -16.85 -6.72 2.41
C SER A 350 -18.16 -6.26 1.82
N GLN A 351 -18.04 -5.37 0.83
CA GLN A 351 -19.16 -4.99 0.00
C GLN A 351 -19.37 -6.06 -1.08
N LEU A 352 -20.48 -6.79 -0.98
CA LEU A 352 -21.02 -7.56 -2.08
C LEU A 352 -21.68 -6.58 -3.05
N THR A 353 -20.90 -5.81 -3.80
CA THR A 353 -21.39 -5.34 -5.10
C THR A 353 -21.78 -6.61 -5.85
N PRO A 354 -22.95 -6.70 -6.52
CA PRO A 354 -23.24 -7.86 -7.35
C PRO A 354 -22.06 -8.03 -8.29
N ALA A 355 -21.26 -9.08 -8.07
CA ALA A 355 -19.98 -9.20 -8.71
C ALA A 355 -20.23 -9.27 -10.22
N THR A 356 -19.93 -8.17 -10.89
CA THR A 356 -20.03 -8.09 -12.34
C THR A 356 -18.84 -8.85 -12.89
N PRO A 357 -19.04 -9.75 -13.88
CA PRO A 357 -17.91 -10.41 -14.52
C PRO A 357 -16.90 -9.36 -14.98
N ASP A 358 -15.62 -9.62 -14.75
CA ASP A 358 -14.57 -8.81 -15.35
C ASP A 358 -14.74 -8.89 -16.87
N MET A 359 -14.89 -7.75 -17.52
CA MET A 359 -14.94 -7.72 -18.98
C MET A 359 -13.56 -7.34 -19.48
N VAL A 360 -12.72 -8.35 -19.65
CA VAL A 360 -11.38 -8.22 -20.24
C VAL A 360 -11.39 -8.88 -21.60
N TRP A 361 -10.81 -8.22 -22.60
CA TRP A 361 -10.51 -8.79 -23.90
C TRP A 361 -9.01 -8.71 -24.13
N SER A 362 -8.40 -9.79 -24.59
CA SER A 362 -7.03 -9.80 -25.10
C SER A 362 -7.02 -10.23 -26.55
N ARG A 363 -6.32 -9.47 -27.40
CA ARG A 363 -6.24 -9.75 -28.84
C ARG A 363 -5.70 -11.17 -29.06
N GLN A 364 -6.45 -11.93 -29.85
CA GLN A 364 -6.11 -13.30 -30.22
C GLN A 364 -5.44 -13.31 -31.58
N TYR A 365 -4.38 -14.10 -31.70
CA TYR A 365 -3.69 -14.31 -32.95
C TYR A 365 -3.69 -15.77 -33.36
N LYS A 366 -3.64 -16.02 -34.66
CA LYS A 366 -3.50 -17.33 -35.28
C LYS A 366 -2.12 -17.45 -35.92
N ALA A 367 -1.62 -18.67 -36.02
CA ALA A 367 -0.41 -18.93 -36.79
C ALA A 367 -0.57 -18.42 -38.23
N GLY A 368 0.41 -17.65 -38.70
CA GLY A 368 0.41 -17.00 -40.01
C GLY A 368 -0.09 -15.55 -40.02
N ASP A 369 -0.71 -15.05 -38.94
CA ASP A 369 -1.14 -13.66 -38.85
C ASP A 369 0.07 -12.71 -38.89
N SER A 370 -0.05 -11.63 -39.66
CA SER A 370 0.89 -10.50 -39.59
C SER A 370 0.52 -9.60 -38.42
N VAL A 371 1.52 -9.26 -37.61
CA VAL A 371 1.32 -8.54 -36.34
C VAL A 371 2.23 -7.32 -36.29
N GLU A 372 1.63 -6.21 -35.87
CA GLU A 372 2.30 -4.95 -35.54
C GLU A 372 1.97 -4.63 -34.07
N ILE A 373 2.99 -4.60 -33.23
CA ILE A 373 2.86 -4.33 -31.79
C ILE A 373 3.91 -3.35 -31.32
N TYR A 374 3.56 -2.58 -30.30
CA TYR A 374 4.43 -1.65 -29.62
C TYR A 374 4.49 -2.00 -28.15
N GLY A 375 5.69 -1.95 -27.57
CA GLY A 375 5.85 -2.09 -26.13
C GLY A 375 7.30 -2.37 -25.73
N ILE A 376 7.53 -2.65 -24.46
CA ILE A 376 8.87 -2.84 -23.92
C ILE A 376 9.15 -4.35 -23.82
N PRO A 377 9.95 -4.91 -24.75
CA PRO A 377 10.28 -6.31 -24.71
C PRO A 377 11.17 -6.62 -23.49
N GLN A 378 10.90 -7.74 -22.84
CA GLN A 378 11.64 -8.21 -21.67
C GLN A 378 12.45 -9.44 -22.05
N LYS A 379 13.78 -9.35 -21.92
CA LYS A 379 14.68 -10.51 -22.07
C LYS A 379 14.75 -11.24 -20.74
N THR A 380 14.45 -12.53 -20.73
CA THR A 380 14.47 -13.35 -19.51
C THR A 380 15.37 -14.57 -19.72
N HIS A 381 16.33 -14.73 -18.81
CA HIS A 381 17.32 -15.79 -18.89
C HIS A 381 16.80 -17.06 -18.18
N PRO A 382 16.91 -18.24 -18.82
CA PRO A 382 16.56 -19.48 -18.18
C PRO A 382 17.62 -19.86 -17.15
N VAL A 383 17.19 -20.53 -16.08
CA VAL A 383 18.08 -20.87 -14.97
C VAL A 383 19.05 -22.00 -15.33
N ASP A 384 18.71 -22.82 -16.33
CA ASP A 384 19.56 -23.91 -16.83
C ASP A 384 20.66 -23.44 -17.81
N GLY A 385 20.76 -22.14 -18.08
CA GLY A 385 21.74 -21.56 -19.01
C GLY A 385 21.42 -21.78 -20.49
N SER A 386 20.22 -22.28 -20.83
CA SER A 386 19.74 -22.33 -22.21
C SER A 386 19.47 -20.93 -22.80
N THR A 387 18.96 -20.87 -24.02
CA THR A 387 18.75 -19.59 -24.72
C THR A 387 17.70 -18.74 -24.01
N ALA A 388 18.06 -17.48 -23.72
CA ALA A 388 17.13 -16.48 -23.22
C ALA A 388 15.93 -16.33 -24.15
N ILE A 389 14.74 -16.15 -23.56
CA ILE A 389 13.57 -15.73 -24.33
C ILE A 389 13.44 -14.22 -24.26
N VAL A 390 12.83 -13.65 -25.29
CA VAL A 390 12.37 -12.27 -25.28
C VAL A 390 10.86 -12.31 -25.33
N MET A 391 10.21 -11.62 -24.41
CA MET A 391 8.76 -11.56 -24.32
C MET A 391 8.27 -10.14 -24.53
N LEU A 392 7.11 -10.00 -25.16
CA LEU A 392 6.33 -8.77 -25.13
C LEU A 392 4.88 -9.15 -24.82
N ASP A 393 4.34 -8.64 -23.72
CA ASP A 393 3.07 -9.07 -23.16
C ASP A 393 3.04 -10.61 -23.00
N ASN A 394 2.01 -11.25 -23.57
CA ASN A 394 1.85 -12.70 -23.56
C ASN A 394 2.58 -13.43 -24.72
N LEU A 395 3.29 -12.70 -25.59
CA LEU A 395 3.97 -13.25 -26.77
C LEU A 395 5.44 -13.56 -26.51
N VAL A 396 5.92 -14.69 -27.02
CA VAL A 396 7.35 -14.99 -27.14
C VAL A 396 7.84 -14.47 -28.49
N LEU A 397 8.86 -13.63 -28.48
CA LEU A 397 9.49 -13.11 -29.69
C LEU A 397 10.59 -14.08 -30.14
N GLU A 398 10.55 -14.44 -31.41
CA GLU A 398 11.47 -15.38 -32.06
C GLU A 398 12.15 -14.69 -33.26
N GLY A 399 13.22 -15.28 -33.79
CA GLY A 399 13.94 -14.78 -34.95
C GLY A 399 15.25 -14.08 -34.61
N ASN A 400 15.68 -13.16 -35.48
CA ASN A 400 16.92 -12.42 -35.28
C ASN A 400 16.64 -11.14 -34.47
N LEU A 401 16.62 -11.28 -33.14
CA LEU A 401 16.34 -10.17 -32.23
C LEU A 401 17.61 -9.36 -31.94
N PRO A 402 17.51 -8.02 -31.83
CA PRO A 402 18.61 -7.21 -31.33
C PRO A 402 18.97 -7.62 -29.90
N ASP A 403 20.18 -7.29 -29.44
CA ASP A 403 20.55 -7.54 -28.05
C ASP A 403 19.81 -6.56 -27.13
N ILE A 404 18.76 -7.06 -26.49
CA ILE A 404 17.95 -6.32 -25.52
C ILE A 404 18.63 -6.46 -24.16
N THR A 405 19.25 -5.39 -23.70
CA THR A 405 19.83 -5.27 -22.36
C THR A 405 18.85 -4.56 -21.43
N GLU A 406 19.03 -4.71 -20.12
CA GLU A 406 18.26 -3.96 -19.12
C GLU A 406 18.39 -2.45 -19.31
N ASP A 407 19.59 -1.97 -19.65
CA ASP A 407 19.87 -0.55 -19.91
C ASP A 407 19.17 0.01 -21.16
N ASN A 408 18.67 -0.86 -22.04
CA ASN A 408 18.05 -0.49 -23.32
C ASN A 408 16.55 -0.85 -23.37
N GLN A 409 15.89 -1.02 -22.22
CA GLN A 409 14.45 -1.21 -22.14
C GLN A 409 13.70 0.08 -22.54
N GLN A 410 13.50 0.23 -23.85
CA GLN A 410 12.66 1.27 -24.44
C GLN A 410 11.46 0.65 -25.15
N THR A 411 10.47 1.47 -25.48
CA THR A 411 9.36 1.03 -26.33
C THR A 411 9.90 0.70 -27.71
N MET A 412 9.60 -0.49 -28.21
CA MET A 412 9.99 -0.99 -29.52
C MET A 412 8.75 -1.08 -30.41
N HIS A 413 8.92 -0.74 -31.68
CA HIS A 413 8.01 -1.07 -32.77
C HIS A 413 8.42 -2.44 -33.33
N ILE A 414 7.49 -3.39 -33.34
CA ILE A 414 7.75 -4.78 -33.73
C ILE A 414 6.76 -5.19 -34.81
N LEU A 415 7.29 -5.62 -35.95
CA LEU A 415 6.54 -6.25 -37.03
C LEU A 415 6.99 -7.70 -37.18
N GLY A 416 6.04 -8.60 -37.41
CA GLY A 416 6.37 -10.00 -37.67
C GLY A 416 5.19 -10.85 -38.09
N LYS A 417 5.43 -12.17 -38.08
CA LYS A 417 4.41 -13.17 -38.33
C LYS A 417 4.33 -14.18 -37.21
N MET A 418 3.12 -14.48 -36.80
CA MET A 418 2.86 -15.47 -35.76
C MET A 418 3.29 -16.87 -36.23
N THR A 419 4.20 -17.51 -35.50
CA THR A 419 4.61 -18.91 -35.73
C THR A 419 3.66 -19.87 -35.04
N THR A 420 3.15 -19.47 -33.87
CA THR A 420 2.10 -20.15 -33.12
C THR A 420 1.05 -19.14 -32.67
N ALA A 421 0.10 -19.51 -31.81
CA ALA A 421 -0.82 -18.52 -31.20
C ALA A 421 -0.13 -17.63 -30.13
N SER A 422 1.06 -18.03 -29.65
CA SER A 422 1.78 -17.39 -28.54
C SER A 422 3.22 -16.99 -28.90
N SER A 423 3.65 -17.23 -30.14
CA SER A 423 5.00 -16.94 -30.62
C SER A 423 4.96 -16.09 -31.89
N LEU A 424 5.75 -15.02 -31.91
CA LEU A 424 5.88 -14.08 -33.02
C LEU A 424 7.30 -14.17 -33.58
N ASN A 425 7.45 -14.61 -34.83
CA ASN A 425 8.72 -14.47 -35.54
C ASN A 425 8.86 -13.02 -36.00
N VAL A 426 9.81 -12.32 -35.40
CA VAL A 426 10.07 -10.90 -35.60
C VAL A 426 10.81 -10.69 -36.92
N GLU A 427 10.19 -9.92 -37.80
CA GLU A 427 10.76 -9.50 -39.10
C GLU A 427 11.42 -8.12 -38.98
N VAL A 428 10.85 -7.22 -38.16
CA VAL A 428 11.39 -5.88 -37.87
C VAL A 428 11.23 -5.59 -36.39
N MET A 429 12.28 -5.04 -35.78
CA MET A 429 12.27 -4.56 -34.40
C MET A 429 13.16 -3.34 -34.27
N GLU A 430 12.55 -2.19 -34.03
CA GLU A 430 13.24 -0.91 -33.97
C GLU A 430 12.71 -0.05 -32.81
N PRO A 431 13.48 0.90 -32.28
CA PRO A 431 13.00 1.83 -31.27
C PRO A 431 11.75 2.56 -31.77
N ALA A 432 10.68 2.56 -30.98
CA ALA A 432 9.47 3.26 -31.35
C ALA A 432 9.71 4.77 -31.38
N THR A 433 9.30 5.43 -32.47
CA THR A 433 9.29 6.90 -32.57
C THR A 433 8.05 7.51 -31.92
N VAL A 434 7.12 6.66 -31.45
CA VAL A 434 5.85 7.04 -30.84
C VAL A 434 6.05 7.28 -29.34
N ALA A 435 5.50 8.38 -28.82
CA ALA A 435 5.61 8.73 -27.41
C ALA A 435 4.88 7.67 -26.52
N PRO A 436 5.47 7.26 -25.37
CA PRO A 436 4.91 6.24 -24.46
C PRO A 436 3.49 6.52 -23.97
N GLU A 437 3.08 7.80 -23.94
CA GLU A 437 1.71 8.25 -23.61
C GLU A 437 0.61 7.68 -24.53
N ASN A 438 1.00 7.01 -25.62
CA ASN A 438 0.09 6.35 -26.55
C ASN A 438 -0.07 4.85 -26.29
N LEU A 439 0.37 4.32 -25.14
CA LEU A 439 0.28 2.88 -24.84
C LEU A 439 -0.87 2.48 -23.92
N GLY A 440 -1.59 3.46 -23.35
CA GLY A 440 -2.74 3.25 -22.49
C GLY A 440 -3.77 4.38 -22.65
N PHE A 441 -5.03 4.01 -22.83
CA PHE A 441 -6.13 4.94 -23.07
C PHE A 441 -7.29 4.64 -22.15
N ILE A 442 -7.79 5.66 -21.48
CA ILE A 442 -8.91 5.53 -20.56
C ILE A 442 -10.03 6.44 -21.04
N GLY A 443 -11.26 5.94 -21.05
CA GLY A 443 -12.40 6.72 -21.51
C GLY A 443 -13.72 5.97 -21.44
N LEU A 444 -14.74 6.51 -22.11
CA LEU A 444 -16.06 5.91 -22.23
C LEU A 444 -16.21 5.21 -23.59
N LEU A 445 -16.55 3.92 -23.59
CA LEU A 445 -16.88 3.19 -24.82
C LEU A 445 -18.25 3.61 -25.33
N SER A 446 -18.35 3.84 -26.64
CA SER A 446 -19.59 4.15 -27.33
C SER A 446 -19.67 3.40 -28.64
N ARG A 447 -20.84 2.86 -28.97
CA ARG A 447 -21.09 2.21 -30.25
C ARG A 447 -21.57 3.25 -31.26
N THR A 448 -20.90 3.28 -32.41
CA THR A 448 -21.25 4.15 -33.55
C THR A 448 -21.59 3.29 -34.76
N SER A 449 -22.10 3.92 -35.82
CA SER A 449 -22.30 3.24 -37.11
C SER A 449 -20.99 2.70 -37.72
N ALA A 450 -19.84 3.21 -37.27
CA ALA A 450 -18.53 2.83 -37.76
C ALA A 450 -17.80 1.82 -36.84
N GLY A 451 -18.42 1.34 -35.77
CA GLY A 451 -17.79 0.46 -34.77
C GLY A 451 -17.72 1.12 -33.40
N TYR A 452 -16.76 0.73 -32.56
CA TYR A 452 -16.61 1.28 -31.21
C TYR A 452 -15.63 2.45 -31.17
N THR A 453 -15.95 3.42 -30.32
CA THR A 453 -15.13 4.61 -30.09
C THR A 453 -14.96 4.85 -28.59
N LEU A 454 -13.71 5.11 -28.17
CA LEU A 454 -13.35 5.52 -26.82
C LEU A 454 -13.31 7.05 -26.73
N SER A 455 -14.15 7.63 -25.87
CA SER A 455 -14.12 9.07 -25.58
C SER A 455 -13.29 9.33 -24.33
N THR A 456 -12.11 9.93 -24.49
CA THR A 456 -11.13 10.12 -23.42
C THR A 456 -11.38 11.43 -22.65
N PRO A 457 -10.95 11.54 -21.38
CA PRO A 457 -11.13 12.75 -20.56
C PRO A 457 -10.51 14.02 -21.15
N ASP A 458 -9.46 13.89 -21.96
CA ASP A 458 -8.81 15.01 -22.67
C ASP A 458 -9.59 15.48 -23.93
N GLY A 459 -10.76 14.89 -24.19
CA GLY A 459 -11.66 15.25 -25.28
C GLY A 459 -11.36 14.57 -26.62
N ARG A 460 -10.41 13.62 -26.68
CA ARG A 460 -10.20 12.81 -27.89
C ARG A 460 -11.32 11.77 -28.05
N SER A 461 -11.51 11.36 -29.30
CA SER A 461 -12.46 10.33 -29.70
C SER A 461 -11.71 9.32 -30.57
N LEU A 462 -11.38 8.17 -29.99
CA LEU A 462 -10.48 7.18 -30.58
C LEU A 462 -11.28 5.98 -31.06
N ARG A 463 -11.35 5.78 -32.39
CA ARG A 463 -12.09 4.64 -32.97
C ARG A 463 -11.26 3.37 -32.85
N LEU A 464 -11.80 2.30 -32.27
CA LEU A 464 -11.10 1.02 -32.14
C LEU A 464 -10.94 0.34 -33.51
N ALA A 465 -9.74 -0.15 -33.80
CA ALA A 465 -9.48 -1.00 -34.95
C ALA A 465 -9.94 -2.44 -34.64
N GLU A 466 -10.89 -2.96 -35.44
CA GLU A 466 -11.43 -4.32 -35.29
C GLU A 466 -11.85 -4.60 -33.82
N PRO A 467 -12.82 -3.85 -33.27
CA PRO A 467 -13.26 -4.07 -31.90
C PRO A 467 -13.77 -5.51 -31.75
N PRO A 468 -13.50 -6.18 -30.60
CA PRO A 468 -14.01 -7.51 -30.35
C PRO A 468 -15.53 -7.46 -30.16
N ASP A 469 -16.18 -8.60 -30.38
CA ASP A 469 -17.61 -8.73 -30.09
C ASP A 469 -17.89 -8.62 -28.59
N GLY A 470 -19.08 -8.12 -28.24
CA GLY A 470 -19.54 -8.07 -26.85
C GLY A 470 -19.05 -6.89 -26.01
N LEU A 471 -18.32 -5.93 -26.60
CA LEU A 471 -17.96 -4.70 -25.88
C LEU A 471 -19.20 -3.96 -25.35
N PRO A 472 -19.21 -3.54 -24.07
CA PRO A 472 -20.33 -2.82 -23.50
C PRO A 472 -20.42 -1.40 -24.09
N GLU A 473 -21.64 -0.86 -24.10
CA GLU A 473 -21.92 0.48 -24.59
C GLU A 473 -22.13 1.45 -23.40
N ASN A 474 -21.55 2.64 -23.49
CA ASN A 474 -21.60 3.69 -22.45
C ASN A 474 -20.98 3.27 -21.11
N GLU A 475 -20.00 2.37 -21.14
CA GLU A 475 -19.25 1.94 -19.97
C GLU A 475 -17.82 2.48 -19.98
N PRO A 476 -17.19 2.68 -18.80
CA PRO A 476 -15.79 3.05 -18.73
C PRO A 476 -14.93 1.89 -19.25
N ALA A 477 -13.81 2.25 -19.89
CA ALA A 477 -12.82 1.30 -20.34
C ALA A 477 -11.40 1.83 -20.19
N SER A 478 -10.46 0.90 -19.94
CA SER A 478 -9.02 1.08 -20.08
C SER A 478 -8.52 0.18 -21.20
N ILE A 479 -7.87 0.76 -22.21
CA ILE A 479 -7.41 0.08 -23.42
C ILE A 479 -5.91 0.25 -23.53
N SER A 480 -5.15 -0.85 -23.53
CA SER A 480 -3.75 -0.84 -23.95
C SER A 480 -3.65 -1.02 -25.45
N GLY A 481 -2.78 -0.25 -26.11
CA GLY A 481 -2.76 -0.19 -27.57
C GLY A 481 -1.90 0.92 -28.12
N PHE A 482 -2.12 1.33 -29.38
CA PHE A 482 -1.46 2.47 -30.01
C PHE A 482 -2.32 3.06 -31.12
N ILE A 483 -2.10 4.33 -31.46
CA ILE A 483 -2.86 5.01 -32.52
C ILE A 483 -2.18 4.77 -33.87
N LEU A 484 -2.90 4.17 -34.81
CA LEU A 484 -2.49 3.96 -36.19
C LEU A 484 -2.39 5.29 -36.95
N PRO A 485 -1.64 5.36 -38.07
CA PRO A 485 -1.53 6.56 -38.91
C PRO A 485 -2.89 7.09 -39.41
N ASP A 486 -3.91 6.24 -39.49
CA ASP A 486 -5.28 6.61 -39.89
C ASP A 486 -6.14 7.13 -38.73
N GLY A 487 -5.57 7.26 -37.52
CA GLY A 487 -6.22 7.76 -36.31
C GLY A 487 -7.02 6.72 -35.53
N ARG A 488 -7.07 5.46 -35.96
CA ARG A 488 -7.70 4.37 -35.19
C ARG A 488 -6.81 3.88 -34.06
N LEU A 489 -7.41 3.47 -32.96
CA LEU A 489 -6.75 2.81 -31.85
C LEU A 489 -6.62 1.30 -32.13
N GLN A 490 -5.41 0.86 -32.47
CA GLN A 490 -5.03 -0.54 -32.42
C GLN A 490 -4.93 -0.95 -30.95
N TRP A 491 -5.54 -2.06 -30.56
CA TRP A 491 -5.61 -2.48 -29.16
C TRP A 491 -5.00 -3.86 -28.97
N ASN A 492 -4.42 -4.07 -27.78
CA ASN A 492 -3.87 -5.34 -27.31
C ASN A 492 -4.77 -5.93 -26.21
N THR A 493 -5.11 -5.11 -25.21
CA THR A 493 -6.02 -5.49 -24.12
C THR A 493 -7.06 -4.39 -23.90
N ILE A 494 -8.31 -4.79 -23.67
CA ILE A 494 -9.41 -3.91 -23.28
C ILE A 494 -9.92 -4.40 -21.93
N TYR A 495 -10.01 -3.51 -20.95
CA TYR A 495 -10.77 -3.71 -19.72
C TYR A 495 -11.98 -2.78 -19.79
N ALA A 496 -13.20 -3.28 -19.65
CA ALA A 496 -14.39 -2.45 -19.68
C ALA A 496 -15.43 -2.84 -18.63
N GLY A 497 -16.38 -1.92 -18.40
CA GLY A 497 -17.50 -2.14 -17.49
C GLY A 497 -17.24 -1.65 -16.07
N PRO A 498 -18.26 -1.76 -15.19
CA PRO A 498 -18.18 -1.31 -13.81
C PRO A 498 -17.13 -2.07 -12.98
N ALA A 499 -16.84 -3.33 -13.35
CA ALA A 499 -15.82 -4.16 -12.74
C ALA A 499 -14.41 -3.56 -12.84
N LEU A 500 -14.15 -2.73 -13.88
CA LEU A 500 -12.91 -1.99 -14.02
C LEU A 500 -12.58 -1.22 -12.75
N CYS A 501 -13.56 -0.56 -12.14
CA CYS A 501 -13.36 0.20 -10.91
C CYS A 501 -13.22 -0.70 -9.68
N SER A 502 -13.72 -1.94 -9.74
CA SER A 502 -13.70 -2.88 -8.62
C SER A 502 -12.32 -3.51 -8.40
N SER A 503 -11.57 -3.75 -9.49
CA SER A 503 -10.18 -4.22 -9.42
C SER A 503 -9.19 -3.15 -8.95
N PHE A 504 -9.58 -1.88 -9.00
CA PHE A 504 -8.78 -0.75 -8.52
C PHE A 504 -9.10 -0.39 -7.07
N SER A 505 -9.72 -1.29 -6.28
CA SER A 505 -10.08 -0.99 -4.90
C SER A 505 -8.85 -0.48 -4.15
N SER A 506 -8.88 0.82 -3.82
CA SER A 506 -7.87 1.54 -3.06
C SER A 506 -7.92 1.19 -1.57
N GLY A 507 -8.37 -0.02 -1.23
CA GLY A 507 -8.08 -0.56 0.08
C GLY A 507 -6.56 -0.61 0.15
N PHE A 508 -5.98 0.08 1.13
CA PHE A 508 -4.63 -0.15 1.60
C PHE A 508 -4.48 -1.65 1.92
N SER A 509 -4.32 -2.50 0.91
CA SER A 509 -3.83 -3.84 1.12
C SER A 509 -2.36 -3.64 1.41
N TYR A 510 -2.00 -3.73 2.69
CA TYR A 510 -0.63 -3.62 3.17
C TYR A 510 0.33 -4.61 2.45
N SER A 511 -0.18 -5.61 1.70
CA SER A 511 0.61 -6.43 0.80
C SER A 511 1.13 -5.66 -0.43
N ASP A 512 0.39 -4.72 -1.01
CA ASP A 512 0.85 -3.96 -2.19
C ASP A 512 1.94 -2.95 -1.83
N ALA A 513 2.00 -2.51 -0.58
CA ALA A 513 3.06 -1.65 -0.08
C ALA A 513 4.33 -2.42 0.35
N SER A 514 4.24 -3.71 0.66
CA SER A 514 5.36 -4.52 1.19
C SER A 514 5.89 -5.59 0.22
N ALA A 515 5.07 -6.08 -0.71
CA ALA A 515 5.49 -6.90 -1.85
C ALA A 515 6.01 -5.99 -2.97
N GLY A 516 7.11 -5.31 -2.69
CA GLY A 516 7.79 -4.46 -3.65
C GLY A 516 8.14 -5.21 -4.94
N GLY A 517 7.91 -4.53 -6.07
CA GLY A 517 8.61 -4.82 -7.30
C GLY A 517 8.20 -6.10 -8.01
N GLY A 518 6.94 -6.17 -8.45
CA GLY A 518 6.51 -7.08 -9.52
C GLY A 518 5.61 -6.31 -10.46
N GLY A 519 6.17 -5.76 -11.52
CA GLY A 519 5.46 -4.92 -12.48
C GLY A 519 4.13 -5.52 -12.92
N GLY A 520 3.04 -4.88 -12.48
CA GLY A 520 1.94 -4.62 -13.39
C GLY A 520 2.52 -3.77 -14.52
N GLY A 521 2.96 -4.44 -15.59
CA GLY A 521 3.38 -3.81 -16.84
C GLY A 521 2.20 -3.16 -17.58
N GLY A 522 1.35 -2.41 -16.86
CA GLY A 522 0.46 -1.41 -17.41
C GLY A 522 1.20 -0.09 -17.36
N GLY A 523 1.91 0.25 -18.42
CA GLY A 523 2.64 1.51 -18.52
C GLY A 523 1.73 2.72 -18.33
N GLY A 524 2.18 3.67 -17.51
CA GLY A 524 1.86 5.10 -17.63
C GLY A 524 0.38 5.49 -17.58
N GLY A 525 -0.26 5.44 -16.41
CA GLY A 525 -1.65 5.91 -16.25
C GLY A 525 -2.00 6.56 -14.90
N GLY A 526 -1.03 6.84 -14.02
CA GLY A 526 -1.26 7.13 -12.59
C GLY A 526 -2.07 8.39 -12.21
N GLY A 527 -2.53 9.21 -13.16
CA GLY A 527 -3.38 10.38 -12.87
C GLY A 527 -4.82 10.29 -13.39
N GLY A 528 -5.10 9.41 -14.36
CA GLY A 528 -6.41 9.33 -15.03
C GLY A 528 -7.36 8.31 -14.41
N GLU A 529 -6.82 7.18 -13.94
CA GLU A 529 -7.59 6.01 -13.50
C GLU A 529 -8.36 6.27 -12.20
N GLY A 530 -7.72 6.92 -11.22
CA GLY A 530 -8.37 7.30 -9.96
C GLY A 530 -9.53 8.28 -10.16
N ASN A 531 -9.39 9.24 -11.09
CA ASN A 531 -10.44 10.23 -11.39
C ASN A 531 -11.66 9.62 -12.09
N MET A 532 -11.47 8.61 -12.95
CA MET A 532 -12.59 7.88 -13.56
C MET A 532 -13.34 7.06 -12.52
N CYS A 533 -12.63 6.35 -11.65
CA CYS A 533 -13.25 5.53 -10.61
C CYS A 533 -13.95 6.38 -9.54
N GLN A 534 -13.49 7.61 -9.27
CA GLN A 534 -14.20 8.57 -8.40
C GLN A 534 -15.61 8.95 -8.90
N LYS A 535 -15.87 8.86 -10.21
CA LYS A 535 -17.23 9.09 -10.76
C LYS A 535 -18.16 7.89 -10.52
N TYR A 536 -17.60 6.73 -10.24
CA TYR A 536 -18.28 5.44 -10.05
C TYR A 536 -18.02 4.89 -8.63
N MET A 537 -18.08 5.75 -7.59
CA MET A 537 -17.82 5.37 -6.18
C MET A 537 -18.60 4.13 -5.70
N ASN A 538 -19.80 3.89 -6.26
CA ASN A 538 -20.62 2.73 -5.90
C ASN A 538 -20.10 1.39 -6.46
N HIS A 539 -19.08 1.39 -7.31
CA HIS A 539 -18.53 0.20 -7.98
C HIS A 539 -17.12 -0.19 -7.48
N HIS A 540 -16.60 0.48 -6.44
CA HIS A 540 -15.35 0.05 -5.81
C HIS A 540 -15.60 -1.24 -5.02
N GLY A 541 -14.76 -2.24 -5.24
CA GLY A 541 -14.75 -3.48 -4.47
C GLY A 541 -14.22 -3.21 -3.08
N ASN A 542 -15.04 -2.65 -2.18
CA ASN A 542 -14.57 -2.27 -0.85
C ASN A 542 -14.55 -3.49 0.07
N VAL A 543 -13.45 -4.24 0.02
CA VAL A 543 -13.01 -5.00 1.19
C VAL A 543 -12.15 -4.07 2.02
N THR A 544 -12.61 -3.77 3.23
CA THR A 544 -11.81 -3.04 4.21
C THR A 544 -11.56 -3.93 5.39
N THR A 545 -10.28 -4.04 5.74
CA THR A 545 -9.81 -4.78 6.89
C THR A 545 -9.17 -3.78 7.84
N GLY A 546 -9.31 -4.01 9.13
CA GLY A 546 -8.73 -3.13 10.14
C GLY A 546 -8.60 -3.84 11.48
N GLY A 547 -7.79 -3.28 12.37
CA GLY A 547 -7.51 -3.88 13.67
C GLY A 547 -6.51 -5.04 13.63
N PHE A 548 -5.81 -5.23 12.50
CA PHE A 548 -4.68 -6.16 12.39
C PHE A 548 -3.31 -5.45 12.40
N ASP A 549 -3.30 -4.13 12.61
CA ASP A 549 -2.13 -3.28 12.42
C ASP A 549 -1.02 -3.52 13.44
N ASN A 550 -1.27 -4.14 14.60
CA ASN A 550 -0.17 -4.47 15.53
C ASN A 550 0.50 -5.81 15.24
N LEU A 551 0.11 -6.44 14.15
CA LEU A 551 0.80 -7.61 13.63
C LEU A 551 1.70 -7.26 12.44
N GLN A 552 1.87 -5.97 12.12
CA GLN A 552 2.84 -5.49 11.12
C GLN A 552 4.23 -6.10 11.38
N PRO A 553 5.11 -6.13 10.36
CA PRO A 553 6.55 -6.16 10.53
C PRO A 553 7.02 -4.94 11.36
N GLY A 554 6.74 -4.93 12.66
CA GLY A 554 7.61 -4.24 13.59
C GLY A 554 8.90 -5.04 13.69
N ASP A 555 9.96 -4.42 14.18
CA ASP A 555 11.15 -5.16 14.59
C ASP A 555 10.72 -6.42 15.37
N PRO A 556 11.37 -7.59 15.16
CA PRO A 556 11.02 -8.80 15.85
C PRO A 556 10.81 -8.49 17.33
N ILE A 557 9.82 -9.11 17.97
CA ILE A 557 9.74 -9.15 19.44
C ILE A 557 10.87 -10.06 19.98
N ALA A 558 12.09 -9.95 19.46
CA ALA A 558 13.19 -9.79 20.41
C ALA A 558 12.71 -8.65 21.29
N GLU A 559 12.34 -8.93 22.54
CA GLU A 559 11.85 -7.91 23.46
C GLU A 559 12.70 -6.68 23.22
N ALA A 560 12.15 -5.63 22.57
CA ALA A 560 12.93 -4.42 22.31
C ALA A 560 13.50 -4.09 23.68
N PRO A 561 14.83 -4.18 23.86
CA PRO A 561 15.43 -4.37 25.17
C PRO A 561 14.80 -3.32 26.05
N GLY A 562 13.98 -3.77 27.02
CA GLY A 562 12.95 -2.91 27.61
C GLY A 562 13.60 -1.58 27.93
N GLN A 563 13.07 -0.47 27.38
CA GLN A 563 13.77 0.82 27.38
C GLN A 563 14.41 1.03 28.75
N VAL A 564 15.74 1.10 28.78
CA VAL A 564 16.46 1.12 30.04
C VAL A 564 16.27 2.49 30.66
N THR A 565 15.27 2.60 31.54
CA THR A 565 14.99 3.83 32.25
C THR A 565 15.84 3.92 33.52
N PRO A 566 16.30 5.11 33.92
CA PRO A 566 17.01 5.27 35.20
C PRO A 566 16.08 5.18 36.42
N TYR A 567 14.77 5.02 36.21
CA TYR A 567 13.73 5.00 37.25
C TYR A 567 13.12 3.59 37.41
N LYS A 568 12.66 3.30 38.63
CA LYS A 568 11.83 2.14 38.99
C LYS A 568 10.39 2.60 39.22
N GLN A 569 9.44 1.69 39.04
CA GLN A 569 8.01 1.96 39.29
C GLN A 569 7.81 2.53 40.71
N GLY A 570 7.18 3.70 40.79
CA GLY A 570 6.95 4.44 42.04
C GLY A 570 8.01 5.50 42.37
N ASP A 571 9.14 5.53 41.65
CA ASP A 571 10.17 6.54 41.87
C ASP A 571 9.65 7.95 41.58
N LYS A 572 10.16 8.93 42.34
CA LYS A 572 9.97 10.33 42.02
C LYS A 572 10.91 10.76 40.89
N VAL A 573 10.32 11.36 39.87
CA VAL A 573 11.03 11.97 38.75
C VAL A 573 11.29 13.43 39.11
N GLU A 574 12.55 13.79 39.24
CA GLU A 574 12.98 15.10 39.72
C GLU A 574 13.61 15.94 38.59
N GLY A 575 12.77 16.42 37.67
CA GLY A 575 13.20 17.36 36.63
C GLY A 575 13.93 16.70 35.46
N VAL A 576 13.43 15.57 34.98
CA VAL A 576 13.95 14.93 33.76
C VAL A 576 13.73 15.85 32.57
N SER A 577 14.75 16.02 31.73
CA SER A 577 14.68 16.88 30.55
C SER A 577 14.51 16.04 29.29
N GLY A 578 13.57 16.42 28.43
CA GLY A 578 13.36 15.76 27.14
C GLY A 578 12.55 16.63 26.18
N GLU A 579 12.52 16.24 24.90
CA GLU A 579 11.70 16.88 23.88
C GLU A 579 10.25 16.42 24.02
N LEU A 580 9.32 17.38 24.06
CA LEU A 580 7.90 17.08 24.10
C LEU A 580 7.37 16.77 22.69
N ASN A 581 6.78 15.59 22.54
CA ASN A 581 5.94 15.23 21.40
C ASN A 581 4.48 15.09 21.84
N GLY A 582 3.56 15.20 20.89
CA GLY A 582 2.16 15.00 21.17
C GLY A 582 1.30 14.85 19.93
N TYR A 583 0.19 14.15 20.11
CA TYR A 583 -0.86 13.96 19.11
C TYR A 583 -2.20 13.97 19.82
N LYS A 584 -3.26 14.29 19.08
CA LYS A 584 -4.60 14.47 19.62
C LYS A 584 -5.46 13.32 19.12
N LEU A 585 -5.92 12.47 20.04
CA LEU A 585 -6.90 11.43 19.71
C LEU A 585 -8.27 12.09 19.61
N ILE A 586 -8.85 12.14 18.41
CA ILE A 586 -10.23 12.58 18.22
C ILE A 586 -11.12 11.35 18.33
N LYS A 587 -12.03 11.34 19.29
CA LYS A 587 -13.03 10.27 19.41
C LYS A 587 -14.19 10.52 18.44
N PRO A 588 -14.97 9.48 18.08
CA PRO A 588 -16.11 9.65 17.18
C PRO A 588 -17.22 10.57 17.67
N ASP A 589 -17.30 10.84 18.97
CA ASP A 589 -18.23 11.84 19.54
C ASP A 589 -17.72 13.29 19.39
N GLY A 590 -16.58 13.49 18.72
CA GLY A 590 -15.90 14.77 18.54
C GLY A 590 -15.10 15.22 19.76
N THR A 591 -15.14 14.48 20.88
CA THR A 591 -14.26 14.77 22.01
C THR A 591 -12.83 14.46 21.63
N SER A 592 -11.88 15.17 22.23
CA SER A 592 -10.48 14.99 21.92
C SER A 592 -9.65 14.82 23.18
N ILE A 593 -8.69 13.90 23.13
CA ILE A 593 -7.78 13.63 24.23
C ILE A 593 -6.36 13.85 23.74
N PRO A 594 -5.66 14.91 24.22
CA PRO A 594 -4.26 15.09 23.91
C PRO A 594 -3.44 13.97 24.56
N GLN A 595 -2.53 13.38 23.80
CA GLN A 595 -1.51 12.46 24.26
C GLN A 595 -0.17 13.13 24.11
N PHE A 596 0.69 12.97 25.12
CA PHE A 596 2.01 13.57 25.14
C PHE A 596 3.04 12.51 25.48
N THR A 597 4.18 12.57 24.80
CA THR A 597 5.33 11.70 25.06
C THR A 597 6.54 12.59 25.20
N LEU A 598 7.31 12.38 26.27
CA LEU A 598 8.60 13.03 26.47
C LEU A 598 9.69 12.10 25.92
N VAL A 599 10.52 12.61 25.01
CA VAL A 599 11.63 11.86 24.41
C VAL A 599 12.93 12.36 25.00
N MET A 600 13.67 11.46 25.65
CA MET A 600 14.94 11.77 26.30
C MET A 600 16.05 11.31 25.39
N THR A 601 16.90 12.24 24.97
CA THR A 601 18.09 11.94 24.17
C THR A 601 19.33 11.92 25.05
N ASP A 602 20.32 11.11 24.68
CA ASP A 602 21.65 11.15 25.31
C ASP A 602 22.48 12.35 24.83
N ASP A 603 23.75 12.41 25.22
CA ASP A 603 24.70 13.44 24.84
C ASP A 603 25.07 13.42 23.35
N LYS A 604 24.78 12.31 22.66
CA LYS A 604 24.92 12.17 21.20
C LYS A 604 23.62 12.46 20.46
N GLY A 605 22.56 12.87 21.15
CA GLY A 605 21.26 13.11 20.52
C GLY A 605 20.51 11.84 20.15
N ASP A 606 21.03 10.65 20.48
CA ASP A 606 20.35 9.39 20.26
C ASP A 606 19.22 9.25 21.29
N VAL A 607 18.08 8.68 20.89
CA VAL A 607 16.96 8.45 21.82
C VAL A 607 17.39 7.43 22.87
N SER A 608 17.53 7.88 24.12
CA SER A 608 17.88 7.03 25.25
C SER A 608 16.67 6.26 25.75
N TRP A 609 15.53 6.95 25.93
CA TRP A 609 14.22 6.36 26.27
C TRP A 609 13.12 7.42 26.06
N SER A 610 11.86 7.00 26.16
CA SER A 610 10.70 7.90 26.10
C SER A 610 9.68 7.53 27.19
N ALA A 611 8.81 8.48 27.54
CA ALA A 611 7.74 8.22 28.49
C ALA A 611 6.46 8.97 28.14
N ASP A 612 5.32 8.30 28.26
CA ASP A 612 4.02 8.95 28.14
C ASP A 612 3.74 9.79 29.37
N LEU A 613 3.20 10.98 29.15
CA LEU A 613 2.85 11.91 30.21
C LEU A 613 1.37 11.76 30.57
N ARG A 614 1.09 11.56 31.86
CA ARG A 614 -0.26 11.36 32.41
C ARG A 614 -0.53 12.31 33.58
N GLY A 615 -1.80 12.41 33.98
CA GLY A 615 -2.24 13.17 35.15
C GLY A 615 -2.89 14.52 34.82
N ASP A 616 -3.35 15.23 35.84
CA ASP A 616 -4.16 16.44 35.69
C ASP A 616 -3.33 17.72 35.41
N LYS A 617 -1.99 17.59 35.32
CA LYS A 617 -1.04 18.71 35.17
C LYS A 617 -0.45 18.83 33.77
N LEU A 618 -1.20 18.38 32.76
CA LEU A 618 -0.77 18.42 31.35
C LEU A 618 -1.25 19.66 30.58
N THR A 619 -2.14 20.47 31.16
CA THR A 619 -2.67 21.67 30.51
C THR A 619 -1.56 22.60 30.06
N GLY A 620 -1.62 23.03 28.80
CA GLY A 620 -0.68 23.96 28.19
C GLY A 620 0.50 23.31 27.48
N LEU A 621 0.72 22.00 27.65
CA LEU A 621 1.79 21.26 26.95
C LEU A 621 1.62 21.30 25.42
N GLU A 622 0.39 21.38 24.92
CA GLU A 622 0.07 21.53 23.49
C GLU A 622 0.72 22.77 22.85
N ASN A 623 1.03 23.80 23.63
CA ASN A 623 1.72 25.02 23.14
C ASN A 623 3.25 24.88 23.15
N ASN A 624 3.76 23.69 23.47
CA ASN A 624 5.18 23.45 23.73
C ASN A 624 5.70 22.20 23.01
N LEU A 625 4.99 21.72 21.99
CA LEU A 625 5.49 20.62 21.15
C LEU A 625 6.86 20.98 20.56
N ARG A 626 7.73 19.99 20.46
CA ARG A 626 9.12 20.07 20.00
C ARG A 626 10.06 20.94 20.86
N MET A 627 9.60 21.38 22.02
CA MET A 627 10.42 22.09 23.01
C MET A 627 11.07 21.11 23.98
N ILE A 628 12.24 21.49 24.51
CA ILE A 628 12.84 20.76 25.63
C ILE A 628 12.18 21.21 26.94
N LEU A 629 11.54 20.27 27.61
CA LEU A 629 10.88 20.49 28.89
C LEU A 629 11.59 19.73 30.00
N LYS A 630 11.58 20.30 31.20
CA LYS A 630 11.83 19.58 32.46
C LYS A 630 10.50 19.14 33.04
N VAL A 631 10.41 17.86 33.41
CA VAL A 631 9.21 17.24 33.97
C VAL A 631 9.51 16.66 35.35
N TRP A 632 8.61 16.92 36.30
CA TRP A 632 8.59 16.29 37.61
C TRP A 632 7.33 15.45 37.75
N GLY A 633 7.42 14.34 38.48
CA GLY A 633 6.28 13.46 38.63
C GLY A 633 6.59 12.17 39.36
N THR A 634 5.74 11.18 39.13
CA THR A 634 5.93 9.82 39.63
C THR A 634 6.05 8.87 38.45
N TYR A 635 7.13 8.11 38.42
CA TYR A 635 7.38 7.12 37.38
C TYR A 635 6.49 5.90 37.58
N GLN A 636 5.88 5.41 36.50
CA GLN A 636 5.04 4.23 36.45
C GLN A 636 5.40 3.39 35.23
N MET A 637 4.97 2.13 35.25
CA MET A 637 5.08 1.21 34.14
C MET A 637 3.70 0.63 33.85
N GLU A 638 3.24 0.75 32.61
CA GLU A 638 2.06 0.03 32.12
C GLU A 638 2.52 -0.97 31.05
N GLY A 639 2.65 -2.24 31.44
CA GLY A 639 3.37 -3.21 30.64
C GLY A 639 4.85 -2.84 30.52
N LYS A 640 5.30 -2.54 29.29
CA LYS A 640 6.66 -2.06 28.99
C LYS A 640 6.71 -0.56 28.71
N GLN A 641 5.58 0.13 28.73
CA GLN A 641 5.51 1.55 28.42
C GLN A 641 5.86 2.37 29.67
N PRO A 642 6.93 3.18 29.63
CA PRO A 642 7.24 4.13 30.70
C PRO A 642 6.19 5.23 30.76
N ILE A 643 5.71 5.53 31.96
CA ILE A 643 4.73 6.59 32.20
C ILE A 643 5.28 7.53 33.28
N ILE A 644 5.14 8.84 33.07
CA ILE A 644 5.35 9.85 34.10
C ILE A 644 4.00 10.48 34.42
N VAL A 645 3.50 10.24 35.63
CA VAL A 645 2.36 10.99 36.16
C VAL A 645 2.87 12.34 36.62
N VAL A 646 2.58 13.37 35.83
CA VAL A 646 3.20 14.70 35.93
C VAL A 646 2.66 15.47 37.13
N ASP A 647 3.56 15.91 38.00
CA ASP A 647 3.29 16.81 39.12
C ASP A 647 3.46 18.29 38.68
N ARG A 648 4.49 18.57 37.87
CA ARG A 648 4.75 19.88 37.24
C ARG A 648 5.72 19.77 36.06
N TRP A 649 5.79 20.81 35.24
CA TRP A 649 6.76 20.93 34.16
C TRP A 649 7.20 22.39 33.95
N GLU A 650 8.35 22.60 33.32
CA GLU A 650 8.84 23.92 32.90
C GLU A 650 9.66 23.83 31.61
N LYS A 651 9.74 24.91 30.83
CA LYS A 651 10.66 24.98 29.68
C LYS A 651 12.10 25.02 30.16
N VAL A 652 12.97 24.21 29.56
CA VAL A 652 14.42 24.34 29.78
C VAL A 652 14.94 25.64 29.17
N TYR A 653 14.40 26.01 28.01
CA TYR A 653 14.79 27.21 27.28
C TYR A 653 13.55 28.08 27.01
N PRO A 654 13.25 29.06 27.89
CA PRO A 654 12.05 29.89 27.75
C PRO A 654 11.94 30.68 26.44
N ASP A 655 13.09 30.99 25.83
CA ASP A 655 13.18 31.77 24.59
C ASP A 655 13.09 30.91 23.31
N GLU A 656 13.14 29.58 23.41
CA GLU A 656 13.05 28.70 22.24
C GLU A 656 11.69 28.83 21.56
N LYS A 657 11.71 28.87 20.23
CA LYS A 657 10.55 28.91 19.36
C LYS A 657 10.80 28.02 18.16
N VAL A 658 9.78 27.28 17.74
CA VAL A 658 9.82 26.63 16.43
C VAL A 658 9.68 27.73 15.37
N SER A 659 10.48 27.64 14.33
CA SER A 659 10.43 28.52 13.16
C SER A 659 10.60 27.69 11.89
N VAL A 660 10.23 28.27 10.75
CA VAL A 660 10.48 27.71 9.43
C VAL A 660 11.55 28.51 8.72
N TRP A 661 12.52 27.81 8.13
CA TRP A 661 13.52 28.37 7.24
C TRP A 661 13.35 27.77 5.85
N ILE A 662 13.39 28.61 4.82
CA ILE A 662 13.26 28.18 3.42
C ILE A 662 14.60 28.39 2.74
N GLY A 663 15.11 27.36 2.08
CA GLY A 663 16.44 27.40 1.50
C GLY A 663 16.83 26.14 0.74
N LYS A 664 18.11 26.05 0.40
CA LYS A 664 18.71 24.87 -0.23
C LYS A 664 19.45 24.06 0.82
N ILE A 665 19.28 22.75 0.80
CA ILE A 665 20.03 21.83 1.65
C ILE A 665 21.15 21.22 0.83
N THR A 666 22.38 21.37 1.31
CA THR A 666 23.59 20.79 0.70
C THR A 666 24.36 19.99 1.73
N THR A 667 25.13 18.99 1.29
CA THR A 667 26.13 18.36 2.16
C THR A 667 27.43 19.17 2.10
N ASP A 668 27.98 19.51 3.26
CA ASP A 668 29.25 20.22 3.36
C ASP A 668 30.18 19.53 4.39
N ASP A 669 31.49 19.74 4.25
CA ASP A 669 32.52 19.16 5.13
C ASP A 669 32.98 20.18 6.16
N PHE A 670 32.84 19.81 7.43
CA PHE A 670 33.17 20.65 8.57
C PHE A 670 34.26 20.00 9.42
N ASN A 671 35.52 20.17 9.03
CA ASN A 671 36.71 19.59 9.67
C ASN A 671 36.74 18.04 9.62
N GLY A 672 36.40 17.46 8.46
CA GLY A 672 36.39 16.02 8.23
C GLY A 672 35.09 15.33 8.68
N GLN A 673 34.09 16.09 9.12
CA GLN A 673 32.75 15.60 9.42
C GLN A 673 31.77 16.22 8.44
N LYS A 674 31.15 15.37 7.61
CA LYS A 674 30.08 15.80 6.71
C LYS A 674 28.80 16.10 7.49
N ALA A 675 28.09 17.15 7.11
CA ALA A 675 26.80 17.50 7.67
C ALA A 675 25.90 18.16 6.62
N LEU A 676 24.60 18.19 6.87
CA LEU A 676 23.64 18.93 6.06
C LEU A 676 23.66 20.41 6.47
N MET A 677 23.84 21.29 5.49
CA MET A 677 23.79 22.73 5.63
C MET A 677 22.59 23.29 4.88
N LEU A 678 21.73 24.01 5.59
CA LEU A 678 20.68 24.82 5.01
C LEU A 678 21.24 26.21 4.68
N THR A 679 21.17 26.60 3.41
CA THR A 679 21.39 27.98 2.97
C THR A 679 20.04 28.60 2.65
N THR A 680 19.58 29.52 3.49
CA THR A 680 18.29 30.20 3.31
C THR A 680 18.28 31.11 2.10
N LEU A 681 17.09 31.48 1.63
CA LEU A 681 16.92 32.35 0.46
C LEU A 681 17.60 33.73 0.59
N ASP A 682 17.78 34.21 1.81
CA ASP A 682 18.49 35.46 2.12
C ASP A 682 20.01 35.26 2.37
N GLY A 683 20.51 34.03 2.19
CA GLY A 683 21.92 33.68 2.23
C GLY A 683 22.47 33.31 3.61
N HIS A 684 21.64 33.27 4.66
CA HIS A 684 22.08 32.74 5.96
C HIS A 684 22.32 31.23 5.87
N GLN A 685 23.30 30.76 6.64
CA GLN A 685 23.70 29.36 6.65
C GLN A 685 23.56 28.77 8.05
N TYR A 686 22.90 27.62 8.11
CA TYR A 686 22.66 26.86 9.31
C TYR A 686 23.05 25.41 9.10
N ILE A 687 23.57 24.77 10.14
CA ILE A 687 23.79 23.32 10.13
C ILE A 687 22.56 22.65 10.72
N LEU A 688 22.07 21.60 10.08
CA LEU A 688 20.99 20.77 10.60
C LEU A 688 21.56 19.81 11.64
N LYS A 689 21.15 19.94 12.90
CA LYS A 689 21.80 19.31 14.05
C LYS A 689 21.79 17.78 13.95
N ASN A 690 20.69 17.16 13.52
CA ASN A 690 20.62 15.69 13.50
C ASN A 690 21.60 15.09 12.47
N SER A 691 21.90 15.83 11.40
CA SER A 691 22.87 15.39 10.40
C SER A 691 24.29 15.21 10.93
N LEU A 692 24.65 15.84 12.08
CA LEU A 692 25.94 15.63 12.72
C LEU A 692 26.11 14.20 13.26
N HIS A 693 25.02 13.47 13.43
CA HIS A 693 25.02 12.09 13.96
C HIS A 693 24.89 11.04 12.86
N TYR A 694 24.73 11.44 11.60
CA TYR A 694 24.62 10.50 10.50
C TYR A 694 25.95 9.78 10.24
N PRO A 695 25.93 8.47 9.93
CA PRO A 695 27.13 7.76 9.56
C PRO A 695 27.69 8.32 8.23
N PRO A 696 29.01 8.31 8.00
CA PRO A 696 29.60 8.86 6.78
C PRO A 696 28.98 8.36 5.47
N ALA A 697 28.57 7.09 5.43
CA ALA A 697 27.94 6.45 4.27
C ALA A 697 26.58 7.06 3.89
N ALA A 698 25.89 7.71 4.84
CA ALA A 698 24.62 8.37 4.57
C ALA A 698 24.79 9.59 3.63
N PHE A 699 26.03 10.04 3.41
CA PHE A 699 26.38 11.16 2.53
C PHE A 699 27.08 10.73 1.24
N ASP A 700 27.09 9.43 0.92
CA ASP A 700 27.66 8.93 -0.34
C ASP A 700 26.72 9.20 -1.53
N GLU A 701 25.41 9.27 -1.26
CA GLU A 701 24.40 9.76 -2.19
C GLU A 701 23.79 11.07 -1.66
N PRO A 702 23.46 12.03 -2.54
CA PRO A 702 22.80 13.26 -2.12
C PRO A 702 21.40 12.95 -1.58
N MET A 703 21.22 13.05 -0.26
CA MET A 703 19.91 12.90 0.40
C MET A 703 18.85 13.89 -0.10
N TYR A 704 19.30 15.03 -0.64
CA TYR A 704 18.47 16.13 -1.12
C TYR A 704 19.04 16.65 -2.45
N ASP A 705 18.17 16.99 -3.40
CA ASP A 705 18.61 17.68 -4.62
C ASP A 705 19.12 19.08 -4.24
N PRO A 706 20.41 19.40 -4.44
CA PRO A 706 20.96 20.70 -4.08
C PRO A 706 20.36 21.87 -4.87
N ASN A 707 19.60 21.59 -5.94
CA ASN A 707 18.90 22.61 -6.72
C ASN A 707 17.47 22.87 -6.23
N GLU A 708 16.92 21.97 -5.43
CA GLU A 708 15.56 22.07 -4.91
C GLU A 708 15.51 23.01 -3.71
N ILE A 709 14.37 23.72 -3.57
CA ILE A 709 14.09 24.52 -2.39
C ILE A 709 13.35 23.65 -1.39
N SER A 710 13.88 23.59 -0.17
CA SER A 710 13.30 22.88 0.96
C SER A 710 12.83 23.87 2.03
N SER A 711 11.79 23.49 2.76
CA SER A 711 11.40 24.14 4.01
C SER A 711 11.86 23.29 5.18
N VAL A 712 12.61 23.87 6.11
CA VAL A 712 13.07 23.24 7.35
C VAL A 712 12.31 23.86 8.52
N GLU A 713 11.57 23.06 9.27
CA GLU A 713 10.94 23.45 10.51
C GLU A 713 11.77 22.96 11.70
N GLY A 714 12.04 23.81 12.68
CA GLY A 714 12.86 23.43 13.82
C GLY A 714 13.11 24.55 14.82
N VAL A 715 14.04 24.34 15.74
CA VAL A 715 14.39 25.29 16.79
C VAL A 715 15.83 25.76 16.62
N LEU A 716 16.01 27.07 16.55
CA LEU A 716 17.35 27.68 16.48
C LEU A 716 18.07 27.50 17.82
N GLN A 717 19.23 26.84 17.80
CA GLN A 717 20.01 26.59 18.99
C GLN A 717 20.97 27.76 19.27
N LYS A 718 21.23 28.02 20.55
CA LYS A 718 22.28 28.98 20.97
C LYS A 718 23.69 28.43 20.71
N GLU A 719 23.80 27.10 20.61
CA GLU A 719 25.02 26.39 20.25
C GLU A 719 25.43 26.67 18.80
N THR A 720 26.74 26.72 18.57
CA THR A 720 27.32 26.82 17.22
C THR A 720 28.30 25.69 16.99
N TRP A 721 28.35 25.18 15.77
CA TRP A 721 29.33 24.19 15.33
C TRP A 721 30.17 24.79 14.21
N ASN A 722 31.50 24.83 14.38
CA ASN A 722 32.42 25.49 13.45
C ASN A 722 31.99 26.93 13.08
N GLY A 723 31.49 27.69 14.06
CA GLY A 723 31.05 29.07 13.89
C GLY A 723 29.71 29.26 13.16
N LYS A 724 29.01 28.17 12.82
CA LYS A 724 27.66 28.21 12.24
C LYS A 724 26.62 27.84 13.29
N THR A 725 25.48 28.53 13.27
CA THR A 725 24.37 28.24 14.18
C THR A 725 23.69 26.93 13.79
N LEU A 726 23.29 26.15 14.80
CA LEU A 726 22.55 24.90 14.59
C LEU A 726 21.04 25.14 14.56
N ILE A 727 20.34 24.44 13.68
CA ILE A 727 18.90 24.23 13.77
C ILE A 727 18.70 22.81 14.30
N ARG A 728 17.97 22.65 15.40
CA ARG A 728 17.40 21.35 15.78
C ARG A 728 16.16 21.14 14.92
N GLU A 729 16.33 20.47 13.80
CA GLU A 729 15.27 20.21 12.84
C GLU A 729 14.25 19.22 13.40
N THR A 730 12.98 19.52 13.14
CA THR A 730 11.81 18.70 13.52
C THR A 730 11.14 18.10 12.31
N PHE A 731 11.18 18.81 11.17
CA PHE A 731 10.57 18.40 9.92
C PHE A 731 11.29 19.07 8.74
N ILE A 732 11.42 18.34 7.63
CA ILE A 732 11.99 18.85 6.37
C ILE A 732 11.03 18.47 5.24
N ARG A 733 10.67 19.44 4.38
CA ARG A 733 9.92 19.19 3.14
C ARG A 733 10.73 19.61 1.93
N ASN A 734 10.68 18.76 0.90
CA ASN A 734 11.31 19.01 -0.40
C ASN A 734 10.26 19.53 -1.39
N GLY A 735 10.68 20.41 -2.30
CA GLY A 735 9.91 20.76 -3.49
C GLY A 735 8.75 21.73 -3.29
N GLN A 736 8.61 22.32 -2.09
CA GLN A 736 7.58 23.30 -1.81
C GLN A 736 8.18 24.66 -1.50
N SER A 737 7.88 25.64 -2.36
CA SER A 737 8.35 27.03 -2.24
C SER A 737 7.28 27.99 -1.71
N SER A 738 6.23 27.51 -1.03
CA SER A 738 5.11 28.38 -0.70
C SER A 738 5.37 29.24 0.54
N GLU A 739 5.44 30.55 0.34
CA GLU A 739 5.12 31.54 1.37
C GLU A 739 3.78 31.14 2.04
N GLY A 740 3.79 30.89 3.35
CA GLY A 740 2.59 30.53 4.11
C GLY A 740 2.51 29.08 4.61
N THR A 741 3.61 28.33 4.71
CA THR A 741 3.61 27.06 5.45
C THR A 741 3.30 27.29 6.93
N ASP A 742 2.14 26.84 7.37
CA ASP A 742 1.83 26.69 8.79
C ASP A 742 2.83 25.74 9.46
N LEU A 743 3.16 26.01 10.72
CA LEU A 743 4.04 25.20 11.55
C LEU A 743 3.37 23.87 11.92
N GLU A 744 3.54 22.85 11.09
CA GLU A 744 2.91 21.53 11.29
C GLU A 744 3.45 20.84 12.54
N SER A 745 4.74 20.99 12.86
CA SER A 745 5.33 20.32 14.02
C SER A 745 4.84 20.86 15.36
N THR A 746 4.30 22.09 15.37
CA THR A 746 3.68 22.72 16.55
C THR A 746 2.19 22.43 16.70
N GLN A 747 1.58 21.80 15.70
CA GLN A 747 0.22 21.33 15.77
C GLN A 747 0.20 19.88 16.24
N MET A 748 -0.72 19.56 17.15
CA MET A 748 -0.93 18.16 17.50
C MET A 748 -1.55 17.47 16.30
N ALA A 749 -0.88 16.45 15.76
CA ALA A 749 -1.47 15.62 14.73
C ALA A 749 -2.80 15.06 15.24
N GLU A 750 -3.89 15.35 14.52
CA GLU A 750 -5.20 14.80 14.86
C GLU A 750 -5.29 13.38 14.32
N ILE A 751 -5.23 12.43 15.24
CA ILE A 751 -5.47 11.03 14.94
C ILE A 751 -6.97 10.83 15.14
N MET A 752 -7.71 10.91 14.04
CA MET A 752 -9.12 10.54 14.00
C MET A 752 -9.23 9.05 13.60
N PRO A 753 -10.21 8.30 14.14
CA PRO A 753 -10.67 7.12 13.43
C PRO A 753 -11.08 7.58 12.04
N SER A 754 -10.60 6.90 10.99
CA SER A 754 -10.91 7.34 9.64
C SER A 754 -12.44 7.39 9.51
N GLN A 755 -12.95 8.56 9.13
CA GLN A 755 -14.38 8.80 9.04
C GLN A 755 -15.02 7.73 8.13
N GLU A 756 -14.29 7.37 7.07
CA GLU A 756 -14.59 6.27 6.16
C GLU A 756 -14.86 4.95 6.89
N ILE A 757 -13.99 4.50 7.80
CA ILE A 757 -14.17 3.23 8.54
C ILE A 757 -15.42 3.25 9.43
N SER A 758 -15.69 4.36 10.12
CA SER A 758 -16.85 4.47 11.01
C SER A 758 -18.18 4.52 10.24
N GLU A 759 -18.17 5.07 9.03
CA GLU A 759 -19.33 5.07 8.12
C GLU A 759 -19.53 3.71 7.46
N MET A 760 -18.44 2.95 7.26
CA MET A 760 -18.47 1.61 6.68
C MET A 760 -19.26 0.61 7.53
N ILE A 761 -19.23 0.68 8.86
CA ILE A 761 -20.11 -0.14 9.70
C ILE A 761 -21.09 0.77 10.42
N SER A 762 -22.25 0.95 9.82
CA SER A 762 -23.32 1.81 10.35
C SER A 762 -24.69 1.17 10.16
N GLY A 763 -25.68 1.58 10.97
CA GLY A 763 -27.01 0.97 10.96
C GLY A 763 -27.06 -0.36 11.71
N GLN A 764 -28.05 -1.20 11.42
CA GLN A 764 -28.23 -2.47 12.11
C GLN A 764 -27.25 -3.53 11.58
N VAL A 765 -26.47 -4.11 12.48
CA VAL A 765 -25.59 -5.25 12.19
C VAL A 765 -26.14 -6.50 12.86
N LYS A 766 -26.38 -7.55 12.06
CA LYS A 766 -26.91 -8.83 12.54
C LYS A 766 -25.81 -9.88 12.49
N ILE A 767 -25.32 -10.30 13.65
CA ILE A 767 -24.37 -11.40 13.78
C ILE A 767 -25.15 -12.72 13.77
N THR A 768 -25.00 -13.50 12.70
CA THR A 768 -25.77 -14.72 12.44
C THR A 768 -24.94 -15.99 12.56
N ASN A 769 -23.62 -15.87 12.62
CA ASN A 769 -22.72 -17.01 12.76
C ASN A 769 -21.60 -16.70 13.77
N VAL A 770 -21.24 -17.70 14.57
CA VAL A 770 -20.09 -17.65 15.49
C VAL A 770 -19.34 -18.97 15.39
N ARG A 771 -18.05 -18.89 15.08
CA ARG A 771 -17.19 -20.07 14.97
C ARG A 771 -15.76 -19.77 15.41
N LEU A 772 -15.00 -20.83 15.66
CA LEU A 772 -13.55 -20.71 15.77
C LEU A 772 -12.94 -20.60 14.37
N SER A 773 -11.94 -19.75 14.20
CA SER A 773 -11.16 -19.58 12.98
C SER A 773 -9.69 -19.30 13.31
N TYR A 774 -8.85 -19.36 12.29
CA TYR A 774 -7.46 -18.88 12.33
C TYR A 774 -7.30 -17.79 11.28
N LEU A 775 -6.37 -16.87 11.51
CA LEU A 775 -5.98 -15.87 10.51
C LEU A 775 -4.51 -16.06 10.13
N SER A 776 -4.25 -16.26 8.84
CA SER A 776 -2.92 -16.13 8.27
C SER A 776 -2.70 -14.69 7.82
N MET A 777 -1.49 -14.22 8.09
CA MET A 777 -1.03 -12.94 7.60
C MET A 777 -0.13 -13.15 6.40
N GLN A 778 -0.47 -12.48 5.31
CA GLN A 778 0.30 -12.56 4.07
C GLN A 778 1.34 -11.47 3.91
N PHE A 779 1.57 -10.63 4.94
CA PHE A 779 2.64 -9.63 4.89
C PHE A 779 3.98 -10.34 4.87
N ALA A 780 4.55 -10.45 3.66
CA ALA A 780 5.92 -10.86 3.40
C ALA A 780 6.44 -11.84 4.46
N SER A 781 5.67 -12.91 4.76
CA SER A 781 5.96 -13.79 5.90
C SER A 781 7.36 -14.41 5.76
N ASN A 782 7.80 -14.47 4.51
CA ASN A 782 9.12 -14.77 3.99
C ASN A 782 10.24 -13.81 4.44
N LEU A 783 9.98 -12.50 4.53
CA LEU A 783 10.93 -11.47 4.98
C LEU A 783 11.00 -11.35 6.50
N LEU A 784 9.96 -11.80 7.21
CA LEU A 784 9.92 -11.75 8.66
C LEU A 784 10.92 -12.76 9.26
N PRO A 785 11.63 -12.46 10.34
CA PRO A 785 12.44 -13.45 11.06
C PRO A 785 11.63 -14.69 11.49
N GLU A 786 12.30 -15.83 11.69
CA GLU A 786 11.63 -17.10 12.03
C GLU A 786 10.85 -17.04 13.36
N ASP A 787 11.28 -16.19 14.28
CA ASP A 787 10.67 -15.94 15.59
C ASP A 787 9.65 -14.80 15.58
N HIS A 788 9.36 -14.20 14.42
CA HIS A 788 8.43 -13.09 14.32
C HIS A 788 6.99 -13.51 14.72
N PRO A 789 6.28 -12.72 15.53
CA PRO A 789 4.94 -13.05 16.04
C PRO A 789 3.88 -13.26 14.96
N ALA A 790 3.96 -12.55 13.83
CA ALA A 790 3.02 -12.71 12.71
C ALA A 790 3.09 -14.10 12.03
N ARG A 791 4.13 -14.90 12.33
CA ARG A 791 4.20 -16.30 11.89
C ARG A 791 3.40 -17.25 12.81
N ILE A 792 2.87 -16.77 13.93
CA ILE A 792 2.08 -17.57 14.86
C ILE A 792 0.59 -17.45 14.53
N LEU A 793 -0.02 -18.55 14.11
CA LEU A 793 -1.44 -18.66 13.84
C LEU A 793 -2.18 -19.02 15.11
N GLN A 794 -2.92 -18.06 15.65
CA GLN A 794 -3.69 -18.23 16.89
C GLN A 794 -5.17 -18.45 16.59
N PRO A 795 -5.88 -19.23 17.44
CA PRO A 795 -7.31 -19.39 17.34
C PRO A 795 -8.04 -18.10 17.73
N LEU A 796 -9.04 -17.74 16.94
CA LEU A 796 -9.89 -16.56 17.10
C LEU A 796 -11.37 -16.97 17.08
N TRP A 797 -12.21 -16.23 17.79
CA TRP A 797 -13.65 -16.28 17.62
C TRP A 797 -14.05 -15.32 16.50
N GLU A 798 -14.57 -15.86 15.41
CA GLU A 798 -15.18 -15.09 14.32
C GLU A 798 -16.66 -14.89 14.61
N PHE A 799 -17.09 -13.64 14.73
CA PHE A 799 -18.48 -13.22 14.79
C PHE A 799 -18.86 -12.63 13.43
N SER A 800 -19.56 -13.41 12.60
CA SER A 800 -19.89 -13.01 11.24
C SER A 800 -21.40 -12.84 10.99
N GLY A 801 -21.71 -11.92 10.08
CA GLY A 801 -23.05 -11.41 9.90
C GLY A 801 -23.19 -10.51 8.67
N SER A 802 -24.21 -9.65 8.71
CA SER A 802 -24.43 -8.65 7.67
C SER A 802 -25.02 -7.36 8.20
N LEU A 803 -24.78 -6.29 7.45
CA LEU A 803 -25.48 -5.00 7.56
C LEU A 803 -26.85 -5.07 6.86
N GLU A 804 -27.69 -4.05 7.06
CA GLU A 804 -29.01 -3.96 6.39
C GLU A 804 -28.91 -3.82 4.86
N ASP A 805 -27.82 -3.21 4.38
CA ASP A 805 -27.52 -3.04 2.96
C ASP A 805 -26.94 -4.30 2.30
N GLY A 806 -26.80 -5.41 3.04
CA GLY A 806 -26.34 -6.70 2.54
C GLY A 806 -24.84 -6.91 2.60
N ARG A 807 -24.04 -5.89 2.94
CA ARG A 807 -22.59 -6.04 3.16
C ARG A 807 -22.30 -7.04 4.27
N LYS A 808 -21.23 -7.82 4.12
CA LYS A 808 -20.81 -8.81 5.12
C LYS A 808 -19.87 -8.17 6.12
N VAL A 809 -19.99 -8.58 7.37
CA VAL A 809 -19.11 -8.16 8.47
C VAL A 809 -18.62 -9.40 9.19
N SER A 810 -17.33 -9.46 9.45
CA SER A 810 -16.71 -10.42 10.37
C SER A 810 -15.89 -9.67 11.41
N LEU A 811 -16.06 -10.02 12.69
CA LEU A 811 -15.25 -9.54 13.80
C LEU A 811 -14.42 -10.70 14.34
N PHE A 812 -13.14 -10.47 14.59
CA PHE A 812 -12.18 -11.47 15.03
C PHE A 812 -11.67 -11.12 16.41
N VAL A 813 -12.02 -11.93 17.41
CA VAL A 813 -11.64 -11.72 18.81
C VAL A 813 -10.70 -12.83 19.27
N GLN A 814 -9.65 -12.47 19.98
CA GLN A 814 -8.69 -13.43 20.54
C GLN A 814 -9.39 -14.53 21.35
N ALA A 815 -9.23 -15.81 20.95
CA ALA A 815 -9.85 -16.92 21.66
C ALA A 815 -8.96 -17.44 22.80
N VAL A 816 -7.64 -17.30 22.72
CA VAL A 816 -6.73 -17.74 23.79
C VAL A 816 -6.94 -16.91 25.07
N GLU A 817 -6.83 -17.54 26.24
CA GLU A 817 -6.90 -16.86 27.54
C GLU A 817 -5.74 -15.88 27.76
N ASP A 818 -6.01 -14.76 28.45
CA ASP A 818 -5.04 -13.67 28.67
C ASP A 818 -3.73 -14.10 29.35
N LYS A 819 -3.76 -15.16 30.18
CA LYS A 819 -2.56 -15.66 30.86
C LYS A 819 -1.48 -16.20 29.91
N TYR A 820 -1.83 -16.47 28.65
CA TYR A 820 -0.93 -16.94 27.61
C TYR A 820 -0.52 -15.84 26.62
N LEU A 821 -1.02 -14.60 26.77
CA LEU A 821 -0.80 -13.51 25.83
C LEU A 821 0.12 -12.46 26.44
N LYS A 822 1.09 -11.94 25.68
CA LYS A 822 1.88 -10.76 26.07
C LYS A 822 2.22 -9.86 24.90
#